data_AF-A0A942AYR4-F1
#
_entry.id   AF-A0A942AYR4-F1
#
_cell.length_a   1.000
_cell.length_b   1.000
_cell.length_c   1.000
_cell.angle_alpha   90.00
_cell.angle_beta   90.00
_cell.angle_gamma   90.00
#
_symmetry.space_group_name_H-M   'P 1'
#
loop_
_entity.id
_entity.type
_entity.pdbx_description
1 polymer ?
#
loop_
_entity_poly.entity_id
_entity_poly.type
_entity_poly.pdbx_seq_one_letter_code
_entity_poly.pdbx_strand_id
1 'polypeptide(L)'
;MKKQIVKSVLGSLCSVSLIFGLAACGAKGDQGEKGDKGDQGIQGSKGDKGDTGKGIAKVEYNEKNELIITYTDGTTINLGVIKGDKGDKGDKGDNATDAYSIAKSFGYVGSYGDWLNDIIRGDLGVQYAVTLNDDYTSFTYGWDNKLVSLGQKAILLDSRLTDEEVSSHSYIYNDINAAIAAATDGTEEEQMVIYMAPGVYWTHDPDSSSTDQAVTIQKSCANMKWQGLTDDYRNVVIAFNYGHNVGYDGGNPTCFNISGDGFQIENLTVGGYCNIDLDYALNTSLNHEKRSTDVTQCQLGSYSGDKLYCRNVAFISRLNMMPFVSNARALYVDCHMESTDDSLNGSSKAVYLNCDFDFYASKPWGGSSGVTLLNCDFNITHINVEIDPHQYLVKGAGRFNVIDSRFHDSTGAQTYKIGWCDILSDTYRSYYSNVSYNGVQIDFSDGGINKDKGIDISGTQALKAYKLVNSKGNVTYNVYNLLRGNDDWDPLGQKELITSLGGLDVPTNLALTTTSSNLETGSANASTAKLEYTISGPQNTDYNANANVSWSVDEAHKGLVSLAPQEDGSCIVTATNEQEEAVDVIITARAQSGLAAAIKINVKPSILPIDKASNLQIIQSTDGTAKVSYDINNLGVRADNSRINWYVCDDVNGTNPIHVATGRGTSPLKSIVIHPAWVGKYLKATVESKHIRSDYAEAVSVLSDAPISNDGVMSFNEYEVNLEAFATDNNMTILPGYWIVNNASYGTGAKNGFKGYTGLYFNGSKSTSVPFSEIDYTPVDGTYGDMRLTMKVAPGKTAAQGFGSKGNFIEVRIKYDAKTKTGYAVRIERESGDSTIVKLVKLSLDAEGKQVVTVLAQSQSTSVYLTECTINVWTQDGKLYTHIETSAEQPKTAVDKGYLSSVDIEAEITANTNGGFGIYYESSTGDNTSYIGSLKVEWKK
;
A
#
# COMPACT_ATOMS: atom_id res chain seq x y z
N MET A 1 -5.55 29.31 -47.32
CA MET A 1 -5.84 30.69 -47.82
C MET A 1 -6.81 31.35 -46.83
N LYS A 2 -6.55 32.60 -46.41
CA LYS A 2 -7.39 33.46 -45.50
C LYS A 2 -7.89 32.87 -44.14
N LYS A 3 -7.43 33.48 -43.03
CA LYS A 3 -8.24 33.67 -41.79
C LYS A 3 -9.10 34.93 -41.94
N GLN A 4 -10.38 34.92 -41.50
CA GLN A 4 -11.32 36.07 -41.35
C GLN A 4 -12.65 35.55 -40.74
N ILE A 5 -13.42 36.23 -39.87
CA ILE A 5 -13.19 37.45 -39.07
C ILE A 5 -14.16 37.58 -37.84
N VAL A 6 -13.68 38.08 -36.69
CA VAL A 6 -14.33 38.88 -35.61
C VAL A 6 -15.66 38.50 -34.91
N LYS A 7 -15.55 38.38 -33.57
CA LYS A 7 -16.43 38.73 -32.41
C LYS A 7 -17.97 38.95 -32.50
N SER A 8 -18.61 38.42 -31.44
CA SER A 8 -19.67 39.01 -30.58
C SER A 8 -21.09 39.29 -31.09
N VAL A 9 -22.09 38.86 -30.33
CA VAL A 9 -22.97 39.73 -29.50
C VAL A 9 -23.55 38.91 -28.33
N LEU A 10 -23.93 39.57 -27.24
CA LEU A 10 -24.53 38.98 -26.04
C LEU A 10 -26.04 39.28 -25.98
N GLY A 11 -26.88 38.29 -25.64
CA GLY A 11 -28.09 38.53 -24.84
C GLY A 11 -29.47 38.22 -25.43
N SER A 12 -30.30 37.65 -24.55
CA SER A 12 -31.76 37.82 -24.41
C SER A 12 -32.73 37.18 -25.42
N LEU A 13 -33.40 36.10 -24.99
CA LEU A 13 -34.84 36.05 -24.61
C LEU A 13 -35.19 34.56 -24.29
N CYS A 14 -35.74 34.24 -23.12
CA CYS A 14 -37.17 33.94 -22.87
C CYS A 14 -37.78 32.88 -23.80
N SER A 15 -38.53 31.87 -23.33
CA SER A 15 -39.00 31.46 -21.98
C SER A 15 -39.52 29.99 -22.11
N VAL A 16 -39.98 29.21 -21.11
CA VAL A 16 -40.96 29.43 -20.02
C VAL A 16 -40.71 28.43 -18.88
N SER A 17 -41.04 28.81 -17.65
CA SER A 17 -40.89 28.01 -16.42
C SER A 17 -41.96 26.92 -16.26
N LEU A 18 -41.65 25.90 -15.44
CA LEU A 18 -42.64 25.30 -14.54
C LEU A 18 -42.18 25.53 -13.09
N ILE A 19 -43.09 26.05 -12.25
CA ILE A 19 -42.87 26.30 -10.81
C ILE A 19 -44.10 25.86 -10.05
N PHE A 20 -43.92 25.03 -9.02
CA PHE A 20 -44.62 24.98 -7.72
C PHE A 20 -43.79 24.00 -6.85
N GLY A 21 -43.45 24.22 -5.58
CA GLY A 21 -44.03 25.09 -4.55
C GLY A 21 -45.03 24.28 -3.72
N LEU A 22 -45.08 24.30 -2.37
CA LEU A 22 -44.42 25.09 -1.31
C LEU A 22 -44.37 24.18 -0.04
N ALA A 23 -43.71 24.42 1.10
CA ALA A 23 -42.99 25.55 1.74
C ALA A 23 -41.93 24.95 2.74
N ALA A 24 -41.40 25.51 3.85
CA ALA A 24 -41.65 26.77 4.58
C ALA A 24 -40.46 27.21 5.48
N CYS A 25 -40.34 28.53 5.66
CA CYS A 25 -40.04 29.29 6.89
C CYS A 25 -39.00 28.82 7.94
N GLY A 26 -37.96 29.65 8.13
CA GLY A 26 -37.20 29.81 9.37
C GLY A 26 -36.44 31.15 9.33
N ALA A 27 -36.76 32.10 10.21
CA ALA A 27 -36.20 33.47 10.15
C ALA A 27 -34.83 33.58 10.83
N LYS A 28 -33.96 34.47 10.31
CA LYS A 28 -32.65 34.81 10.88
C LYS A 28 -32.65 36.27 11.34
N GLY A 29 -32.14 36.52 12.54
CA GLY A 29 -32.16 37.84 13.18
C GLY A 29 -31.15 38.85 12.62
N ASP A 30 -31.29 40.09 13.06
CA ASP A 30 -30.59 41.27 12.53
C ASP A 30 -29.06 41.25 12.75
N GLN A 31 -28.36 41.91 11.83
CA GLN A 31 -26.91 42.01 11.80
C GLN A 31 -26.43 43.25 12.58
N GLY A 32 -25.50 43.06 13.52
CA GLY A 32 -24.92 44.14 14.32
C GLY A 32 -24.11 45.16 13.50
N GLU A 33 -23.94 46.35 14.08
CA GLU A 33 -23.30 47.49 13.42
C GLU A 33 -21.82 47.25 13.09
N LYS A 34 -21.37 47.93 12.02
CA LYS A 34 -20.06 47.73 11.41
C LYS A 34 -19.02 48.66 12.05
N GLY A 35 -18.02 48.07 12.70
CA GLY A 35 -16.90 48.81 13.28
C GLY A 35 -16.08 49.61 12.25
N ASP A 36 -15.47 50.70 12.71
CA ASP A 36 -14.77 51.66 11.87
C ASP A 36 -13.53 51.08 11.16
N LYS A 37 -13.24 51.66 9.99
CA LYS A 37 -12.16 51.21 9.10
C LYS A 37 -10.85 51.88 9.50
N GLY A 38 -9.89 51.08 9.98
CA GLY A 38 -8.52 51.55 10.26
C GLY A 38 -7.81 52.12 9.03
N ASP A 39 -6.89 53.06 9.27
CA ASP A 39 -6.21 53.82 8.22
C ASP A 39 -5.35 52.95 7.29
N GLN A 40 -5.36 53.32 6.01
CA GLN A 40 -4.69 52.58 4.96
C GLN A 40 -3.22 53.00 4.85
N GLY A 41 -2.29 52.06 5.07
CA GLY A 41 -0.85 52.29 4.99
C GLY A 41 -0.41 52.84 3.62
N ILE A 42 0.58 53.74 3.65
CA ILE A 42 1.10 54.43 2.46
C ILE A 42 1.63 53.45 1.41
N GLN A 43 1.02 53.48 0.22
CA GLN A 43 1.39 52.64 -0.90
C GLN A 43 2.71 53.14 -1.52
N GLY A 44 3.70 52.24 -1.63
CA GLY A 44 4.96 52.52 -2.33
C GLY A 44 4.76 52.85 -3.81
N SER A 45 5.66 53.66 -4.37
CA SER A 45 5.60 54.08 -5.77
C SER A 45 5.63 52.88 -6.71
N LYS A 46 4.65 52.84 -7.63
CA LYS A 46 4.53 51.81 -8.66
C LYS A 46 5.75 51.86 -9.58
N GLY A 47 6.51 50.77 -9.65
CA GLY A 47 7.60 50.61 -10.61
C GLY A 47 7.09 50.68 -12.07
N ASP A 48 7.92 51.23 -12.95
CA ASP A 48 7.55 51.42 -14.35
C ASP A 48 7.24 50.10 -15.06
N LYS A 49 6.29 50.15 -16.00
CA LYS A 49 5.89 49.00 -16.79
C LYS A 49 6.99 48.70 -17.81
N GLY A 50 7.64 47.55 -17.67
CA GLY A 50 8.60 47.06 -18.67
C GLY A 50 8.00 47.02 -20.08
N ASP A 51 8.81 47.42 -21.07
CA ASP A 51 8.38 47.55 -22.46
C ASP A 51 7.89 46.22 -23.05
N THR A 52 7.00 46.33 -24.03
CA THR A 52 6.44 45.15 -24.71
C THR A 52 7.50 44.50 -25.58
N GLY A 53 7.82 43.22 -25.32
CA GLY A 53 8.88 42.50 -26.02
C GLY A 53 8.70 42.49 -27.53
N LYS A 54 9.76 42.84 -28.26
CA LYS A 54 9.77 42.87 -29.73
C LYS A 54 9.91 41.46 -30.28
N GLY A 55 8.82 40.91 -30.82
CA GLY A 55 8.86 39.66 -31.59
C GLY A 55 9.49 39.88 -32.97
N ILE A 56 9.88 38.80 -33.63
CA ILE A 56 10.25 38.83 -35.06
C ILE A 56 8.97 38.67 -35.89
N ALA A 57 8.72 39.61 -36.81
CA ALA A 57 7.57 39.59 -37.72
C ALA A 57 7.91 38.96 -39.08
N LYS A 58 9.15 39.12 -39.56
CA LYS A 58 9.61 38.61 -40.85
C LYS A 58 11.13 38.43 -40.86
N VAL A 59 11.59 37.40 -41.55
CA VAL A 59 13.00 37.19 -41.89
C VAL A 59 13.07 36.98 -43.40
N GLU A 60 13.94 37.70 -44.09
CA GLU A 60 14.08 37.60 -45.55
C GLU A 60 15.51 37.92 -46.02
N TYR A 61 15.85 37.47 -47.24
CA TYR A 61 17.06 37.92 -47.92
C TYR A 61 16.71 39.06 -48.88
N ASN A 62 17.54 40.10 -48.91
CA ASN A 62 17.42 41.14 -49.93
C ASN A 62 18.11 40.73 -51.26
N GLU A 63 18.00 41.58 -52.28
CA GLU A 63 18.58 41.37 -53.62
C GLU A 63 20.12 41.21 -53.64
N LYS A 64 20.80 41.43 -52.50
CA LYS A 64 22.25 41.26 -52.32
C LYS A 64 22.61 39.99 -51.53
N ASN A 65 21.64 39.13 -51.20
CA ASN A 65 21.76 37.99 -50.28
C ASN A 65 22.14 38.37 -48.83
N GLU A 66 21.86 39.59 -48.40
CA GLU A 66 22.01 40.01 -46.99
C GLU A 66 20.76 39.61 -46.20
N LEU A 67 20.92 39.13 -44.96
CA LEU A 67 19.80 38.75 -44.09
C LEU A 67 19.17 39.97 -43.43
N ILE A 68 17.87 40.19 -43.68
CA ILE A 68 17.04 41.21 -43.04
C ILE A 68 16.10 40.56 -42.04
N ILE A 69 16.08 41.06 -40.80
CA ILE A 69 15.08 40.73 -39.78
C ILE A 69 14.20 41.95 -39.55
N THR A 70 12.88 41.76 -39.64
CA THR A 70 11.86 42.77 -39.31
C THR A 70 11.18 42.38 -38.00
N TYR A 71 11.08 43.31 -37.05
CA TYR A 71 10.41 43.12 -35.77
C TYR A 71 8.91 43.46 -35.83
N THR A 72 8.15 43.05 -34.81
CA THR A 72 6.70 43.28 -34.70
C THR A 72 6.29 44.74 -34.52
N ASP A 73 7.25 45.66 -34.31
CA ASP A 73 7.05 47.10 -34.32
C ASP A 73 7.37 47.76 -35.68
N GLY A 74 7.74 46.97 -36.69
CA GLY A 74 8.12 47.44 -38.02
C GLY A 74 9.57 47.89 -38.16
N THR A 75 10.38 47.84 -37.10
CA THR A 75 11.83 48.13 -37.20
C THR A 75 12.57 46.99 -37.92
N THR A 76 13.64 47.32 -38.64
CA THR A 76 14.45 46.35 -39.41
C THR A 76 15.91 46.40 -39.03
N ILE A 77 16.56 45.24 -38.98
CA ILE A 77 18.02 45.09 -38.85
C ILE A 77 18.55 44.26 -40.01
N ASN A 78 19.66 44.71 -40.60
CA ASN A 78 20.41 43.99 -41.61
C ASN A 78 21.63 43.33 -40.93
N LEU A 79 21.74 42.01 -41.03
CA LEU A 79 22.83 41.21 -40.45
C LEU A 79 23.91 40.84 -41.48
N GLY A 80 23.81 41.37 -42.71
CA GLY A 80 24.78 41.17 -43.78
C GLY A 80 24.69 39.80 -44.45
N VAL A 81 25.69 39.49 -45.27
CA VAL A 81 25.76 38.21 -46.00
C VAL A 81 26.23 37.09 -45.05
N ILE A 82 25.26 36.34 -44.52
CA ILE A 82 25.51 35.19 -43.62
C ILE A 82 25.89 33.89 -44.36
N LYS A 83 26.37 34.01 -45.60
CA LYS A 83 26.79 32.89 -46.43
C LYS A 83 28.31 32.97 -46.63
N GLY A 84 29.04 32.08 -45.97
CA GLY A 84 30.47 31.91 -46.24
C GLY A 84 30.72 31.45 -47.68
N ASP A 85 31.96 31.62 -48.15
CA ASP A 85 32.34 31.26 -49.52
C ASP A 85 32.00 29.80 -49.82
N LYS A 86 31.51 29.58 -51.05
CA LYS A 86 31.18 28.25 -51.51
C LYS A 86 32.48 27.47 -51.76
N GLY A 87 32.83 26.59 -50.82
CA GLY A 87 33.88 25.59 -51.01
C GLY A 87 33.66 24.77 -52.28
N ASP A 88 34.75 24.24 -52.84
CA ASP A 88 34.75 23.61 -54.15
C ASP A 88 33.69 22.51 -54.29
N LYS A 89 33.11 22.44 -55.48
CA LYS A 89 32.11 21.42 -55.79
C LYS A 89 32.82 20.07 -55.91
N GLY A 90 32.77 19.27 -54.85
CA GLY A 90 33.21 17.88 -54.87
C GLY A 90 32.59 17.09 -56.03
N ASP A 91 33.33 16.09 -56.50
CA ASP A 91 32.96 15.32 -57.69
C ASP A 91 31.60 14.64 -57.56
N LYS A 92 30.92 14.47 -58.70
CA LYS A 92 29.62 13.80 -58.75
C LYS A 92 29.85 12.30 -58.55
N GLY A 93 29.42 11.78 -57.40
CA GLY A 93 29.43 10.34 -57.10
C GLY A 93 28.43 9.58 -57.97
N ASP A 94 28.78 9.33 -59.24
CA ASP A 94 27.89 8.76 -60.26
C ASP A 94 27.47 7.30 -60.02
N ASN A 95 28.00 6.64 -58.98
CA ASN A 95 27.65 5.30 -58.53
C ASN A 95 27.04 5.25 -57.11
N ALA A 96 26.58 6.37 -56.56
CA ALA A 96 25.97 6.38 -55.22
C ALA A 96 24.55 5.77 -55.24
N THR A 97 24.39 4.60 -54.62
CA THR A 97 23.07 4.03 -54.29
C THR A 97 22.31 5.01 -53.40
N ASP A 98 21.05 5.32 -53.74
CA ASP A 98 20.25 6.23 -52.92
C ASP A 98 19.86 5.58 -51.57
N ALA A 99 19.68 6.40 -50.54
CA ALA A 99 19.49 5.92 -49.18
C ALA A 99 18.19 5.11 -48.97
N TYR A 100 17.18 5.27 -49.84
CA TYR A 100 15.97 4.45 -49.81
C TYR A 100 16.20 3.07 -50.46
N SER A 101 16.94 3.02 -51.58
CA SER A 101 17.43 1.75 -52.14
C SER A 101 18.37 1.01 -51.18
N ILE A 102 19.17 1.72 -50.40
CA ILE A 102 19.95 1.13 -49.29
C ILE A 102 19.02 0.58 -48.20
N ALA A 103 18.04 1.36 -47.72
CA ALA A 103 17.07 0.89 -46.72
C ALA A 103 16.28 -0.34 -47.20
N LYS A 104 15.90 -0.39 -48.50
CA LYS A 104 15.30 -1.57 -49.15
C LYS A 104 16.22 -2.79 -49.10
N SER A 105 17.53 -2.63 -49.28
CA SER A 105 18.49 -3.73 -49.15
C SER A 105 18.65 -4.22 -47.70
N PHE A 106 18.36 -3.38 -46.71
CA PHE A 106 18.21 -3.73 -45.29
C PHE A 106 16.75 -4.07 -44.90
N GLY A 107 15.92 -4.51 -45.86
CA GLY A 107 14.60 -5.08 -45.59
C GLY A 107 13.44 -4.08 -45.44
N TYR A 108 13.64 -2.77 -45.64
CA TYR A 108 12.57 -1.78 -45.46
C TYR A 108 11.35 -1.99 -46.41
N VAL A 109 10.17 -2.20 -45.82
CA VAL A 109 8.90 -2.45 -46.54
C VAL A 109 8.01 -1.20 -46.54
N GLY A 110 8.23 -0.32 -47.52
CA GLY A 110 7.35 0.82 -47.80
C GLY A 110 7.63 1.45 -49.17
N SER A 111 6.96 2.56 -49.48
CA SER A 111 7.33 3.45 -50.59
C SER A 111 8.38 4.48 -50.16
N TYR A 112 8.93 5.23 -51.12
CA TYR A 112 9.83 6.36 -50.80
C TYR A 112 9.12 7.46 -49.98
N GLY A 113 7.80 7.63 -50.18
CA GLY A 113 7.02 8.59 -49.42
C GLY A 113 6.82 8.16 -47.97
N ASP A 114 6.62 6.86 -47.73
CA ASP A 114 6.51 6.29 -46.39
C ASP A 114 7.85 6.39 -45.67
N TRP A 115 8.93 5.93 -46.31
CA TRP A 115 10.31 6.01 -45.80
C TRP A 115 10.70 7.44 -45.39
N LEU A 116 10.31 8.44 -46.18
CA LEU A 116 10.57 9.85 -45.86
C LEU A 116 9.68 10.36 -44.70
N ASN A 117 8.45 9.88 -44.56
CA ASN A 117 7.62 10.18 -43.39
C ASN A 117 8.17 9.52 -42.12
N ASP A 118 8.67 8.30 -42.22
CA ASP A 118 9.24 7.54 -41.10
C ASP A 118 10.54 8.22 -40.61
N ILE A 119 11.38 8.71 -41.52
CA ILE A 119 12.52 9.61 -41.21
C ILE A 119 12.06 10.84 -40.43
N ILE A 120 10.96 11.46 -40.85
CA ILE A 120 10.46 12.72 -40.27
C ILE A 120 9.81 12.52 -38.90
N ARG A 121 9.30 11.30 -38.61
CA ARG A 121 8.69 10.94 -37.31
C ARG A 121 9.69 10.36 -36.32
N GLY A 122 10.77 9.73 -36.80
CA GLY A 122 11.64 8.86 -36.00
C GLY A 122 11.22 7.38 -36.06
N ASP A 123 10.13 7.06 -36.79
CA ASP A 123 9.60 5.70 -36.96
C ASP A 123 10.43 4.82 -37.92
N LEU A 124 11.62 5.27 -38.33
CA LEU A 124 12.59 4.41 -39.01
C LEU A 124 13.09 3.32 -38.06
N GLY A 125 12.38 2.20 -38.05
CA GLY A 125 12.90 0.90 -37.61
C GLY A 125 14.02 0.41 -38.54
N VAL A 126 15.15 1.13 -38.59
CA VAL A 126 16.37 0.62 -39.21
C VAL A 126 16.82 -0.53 -38.34
N GLN A 127 16.65 -1.77 -38.82
CA GLN A 127 17.35 -2.89 -38.23
C GLN A 127 18.83 -2.58 -38.24
N TYR A 128 19.41 -2.45 -37.04
CA TYR A 128 20.83 -2.56 -36.85
C TYR A 128 21.22 -3.95 -37.37
N ALA A 129 21.88 -3.99 -38.52
CA ALA A 129 22.08 -5.21 -39.29
C ALA A 129 23.08 -6.14 -38.59
N VAL A 130 22.58 -6.94 -37.64
CA VAL A 130 23.33 -8.00 -36.96
C VAL A 130 23.76 -9.01 -38.03
N THR A 131 25.00 -8.86 -38.48
CA THR A 131 25.58 -9.57 -39.63
C THR A 131 26.69 -10.47 -39.11
N LEU A 132 26.46 -11.78 -39.13
CA LEU A 132 27.47 -12.77 -38.82
C LEU A 132 28.52 -12.83 -39.94
N ASN A 133 29.78 -13.03 -39.58
CA ASN A 133 30.82 -13.40 -40.53
C ASN A 133 30.69 -14.89 -40.93
N ASP A 134 31.17 -15.25 -42.12
CA ASP A 134 31.02 -16.59 -42.72
C ASP A 134 31.52 -17.77 -41.86
N ASP A 135 32.39 -17.51 -40.88
CA ASP A 135 32.94 -18.53 -39.96
C ASP A 135 32.23 -18.59 -38.60
N TYR A 136 31.17 -17.79 -38.40
CA TYR A 136 30.37 -17.68 -37.18
C TYR A 136 31.21 -17.39 -35.90
N THR A 137 32.44 -16.87 -36.03
CA THR A 137 33.30 -16.47 -34.89
C THR A 137 33.02 -15.06 -34.39
N SER A 138 32.30 -14.26 -35.18
CA SER A 138 32.18 -12.82 -34.98
C SER A 138 31.01 -12.24 -35.77
N PHE A 139 30.51 -11.08 -35.34
CA PHE A 139 29.42 -10.35 -36.00
C PHE A 139 29.66 -8.83 -35.97
N THR A 140 29.03 -8.10 -36.89
CA THR A 140 28.90 -6.63 -36.81
C THR A 140 27.49 -6.23 -36.43
N TYR A 141 27.36 -5.10 -35.73
CA TYR A 141 26.09 -4.42 -35.46
C TYR A 141 26.32 -2.89 -35.37
N GLY A 142 25.28 -2.11 -35.13
CA GLY A 142 25.40 -0.64 -35.08
C GLY A 142 25.50 0.01 -36.48
N TRP A 143 25.19 1.30 -36.60
CA TRP A 143 25.42 2.04 -37.86
C TRP A 143 26.92 2.29 -38.12
N ASP A 144 27.76 2.12 -37.09
CA ASP A 144 29.22 2.17 -37.13
C ASP A 144 29.85 0.82 -37.56
N ASN A 145 29.06 -0.23 -37.76
CA ASN A 145 29.51 -1.61 -38.03
C ASN A 145 30.50 -2.12 -36.96
N LYS A 146 30.19 -1.85 -35.69
CA LYS A 146 30.94 -2.32 -34.53
C LYS A 146 31.09 -3.84 -34.54
N LEU A 147 32.32 -4.29 -34.75
CA LEU A 147 32.71 -5.69 -34.76
C LEU A 147 32.79 -6.24 -33.33
N VAL A 148 32.19 -7.42 -33.11
CA VAL A 148 32.28 -8.22 -31.89
C VAL A 148 32.88 -9.57 -32.25
N SER A 149 33.91 -9.99 -31.51
CA SER A 149 34.44 -11.36 -31.55
C SER A 149 33.75 -12.19 -30.47
N LEU A 150 33.30 -13.39 -30.82
CA LEU A 150 32.64 -14.32 -29.90
C LEU A 150 33.67 -15.17 -29.14
N GLY A 151 33.30 -15.61 -27.94
CA GLY A 151 34.16 -16.38 -27.05
C GLY A 151 33.54 -16.60 -25.68
N GLN A 152 34.32 -17.13 -24.74
CA GLN A 152 33.86 -17.51 -23.39
C GLN A 152 33.25 -16.35 -22.58
N LYS A 153 33.47 -15.09 -22.98
CA LYS A 153 32.94 -13.86 -22.36
C LYS A 153 32.02 -13.04 -23.28
N ALA A 154 31.78 -13.50 -24.51
CA ALA A 154 30.99 -12.80 -25.52
C ALA A 154 30.22 -13.84 -26.34
N ILE A 155 28.94 -14.01 -26.06
CA ILE A 155 28.06 -14.95 -26.78
C ILE A 155 26.93 -14.21 -27.49
N LEU A 156 26.44 -14.79 -28.59
CA LEU A 156 25.30 -14.27 -29.34
C LEU A 156 24.05 -15.12 -29.06
N LEU A 157 22.93 -14.43 -28.81
CA LEU A 157 21.58 -14.97 -28.81
C LEU A 157 20.83 -14.36 -30.01
N ASP A 158 20.42 -15.21 -30.95
CA ASP A 158 19.75 -14.80 -32.19
C ASP A 158 18.66 -15.81 -32.59
N SER A 159 17.40 -15.45 -32.35
CA SER A 159 16.22 -16.26 -32.66
C SER A 159 15.96 -16.48 -34.16
N ARG A 160 16.74 -15.85 -35.04
CA ARG A 160 16.64 -16.03 -36.50
C ARG A 160 17.37 -17.30 -36.98
N LEU A 161 18.22 -17.88 -36.15
CA LEU A 161 19.08 -19.03 -36.49
C LEU A 161 18.42 -20.37 -36.17
N THR A 162 18.69 -21.36 -37.03
CA THR A 162 18.20 -22.73 -36.86
C THR A 162 19.04 -23.53 -35.86
N ASP A 163 18.46 -24.58 -35.28
CA ASP A 163 19.16 -25.49 -34.37
C ASP A 163 20.39 -26.16 -35.01
N GLU A 164 20.39 -26.36 -36.33
CA GLU A 164 21.51 -26.94 -37.10
C GLU A 164 22.69 -25.94 -37.20
N GLU A 165 22.40 -24.65 -37.42
CA GLU A 165 23.42 -23.58 -37.38
C GLU A 165 23.96 -23.38 -35.96
N VAL A 166 23.08 -23.38 -34.95
CA VAL A 166 23.44 -23.17 -33.54
C VAL A 166 24.28 -24.33 -33.00
N SER A 167 23.85 -25.58 -33.21
CA SER A 167 24.58 -26.76 -32.71
C SER A 167 25.96 -26.96 -33.32
N SER A 168 26.29 -26.24 -34.39
CA SER A 168 27.60 -26.25 -35.05
C SER A 168 28.62 -25.26 -34.45
N HIS A 169 28.21 -24.30 -33.61
CA HIS A 169 29.06 -23.15 -33.22
C HIS A 169 29.03 -22.84 -31.71
N SER A 170 30.18 -22.89 -31.04
CA SER A 170 30.32 -22.95 -29.57
C SER A 170 29.85 -21.73 -28.75
N TYR A 171 29.51 -20.61 -29.38
CA TYR A 171 29.21 -19.32 -28.72
C TYR A 171 27.97 -18.62 -29.26
N ILE A 172 27.12 -19.36 -29.98
CA ILE A 172 25.88 -18.86 -30.58
C ILE A 172 24.72 -19.71 -30.08
N TYR A 173 23.58 -19.06 -29.85
CA TYR A 173 22.37 -19.65 -29.28
C TYR A 173 21.13 -19.03 -29.96
N ASN A 174 20.04 -19.78 -30.06
CA ASN A 174 18.72 -19.27 -30.46
C ASN A 174 17.72 -19.28 -29.29
N ASP A 175 17.88 -20.20 -28.32
CA ASP A 175 17.19 -20.21 -27.02
C ASP A 175 17.94 -19.40 -25.93
N ILE A 176 17.16 -18.65 -25.16
CA ILE A 176 17.64 -17.81 -24.06
C ILE A 176 18.08 -18.62 -22.84
N ASN A 177 17.45 -19.75 -22.55
CA ASN A 177 17.84 -20.59 -21.42
C ASN A 177 19.22 -21.22 -21.64
N ALA A 178 19.49 -21.70 -22.85
CA ALA A 178 20.80 -22.19 -23.28
C ALA A 178 21.89 -21.10 -23.22
N ALA A 179 21.61 -19.90 -23.73
CA ALA A 179 22.54 -18.77 -23.66
C ALA A 179 22.92 -18.40 -22.22
N ILE A 180 21.92 -18.28 -21.34
CA ILE A 180 22.15 -17.94 -19.92
C ILE A 180 22.80 -19.11 -19.17
N ALA A 181 22.47 -20.36 -19.49
CA ALA A 181 23.16 -21.53 -18.95
C ALA A 181 24.66 -21.53 -19.30
N ALA A 182 25.02 -21.14 -20.53
CA ALA A 182 26.40 -21.08 -21.01
C ALA A 182 27.26 -19.92 -20.44
N ALA A 183 26.65 -18.85 -19.93
CA ALA A 183 27.38 -17.70 -19.37
C ALA A 183 28.30 -18.07 -18.18
N THR A 184 29.43 -17.37 -18.01
CA THR A 184 30.42 -17.65 -16.95
C THR A 184 30.95 -16.37 -16.29
N ASP A 185 31.16 -16.36 -14.97
CA ASP A 185 31.53 -15.17 -14.16
C ASP A 185 32.57 -14.25 -14.84
N GLY A 186 32.22 -12.99 -15.09
CA GLY A 186 33.12 -11.94 -15.57
C GLY A 186 33.74 -11.12 -14.44
N THR A 187 34.59 -10.16 -14.80
CA THR A 187 35.11 -9.11 -13.90
C THR A 187 34.58 -7.72 -14.31
N GLU A 188 34.94 -6.67 -13.57
CA GLU A 188 34.59 -5.29 -13.97
C GLU A 188 35.35 -4.84 -15.24
N GLU A 189 36.52 -5.44 -15.50
CA GLU A 189 37.34 -5.21 -16.69
C GLU A 189 36.98 -6.12 -17.88
N GLU A 190 36.56 -7.36 -17.63
CA GLU A 190 36.13 -8.34 -18.64
C GLU A 190 34.76 -8.94 -18.28
N GLN A 191 33.70 -8.22 -18.62
CA GLN A 191 32.31 -8.64 -18.39
C GLN A 191 31.94 -9.89 -19.20
N MET A 192 30.98 -10.67 -18.68
CA MET A 192 30.34 -11.76 -19.42
C MET A 192 29.12 -11.22 -20.20
N VAL A 193 29.28 -10.96 -21.49
CA VAL A 193 28.26 -10.32 -22.32
C VAL A 193 27.45 -11.35 -23.12
N ILE A 194 26.13 -11.31 -22.95
CA ILE A 194 25.15 -11.94 -23.84
C ILE A 194 24.60 -10.85 -24.76
N TYR A 195 25.00 -10.91 -26.04
CA TYR A 195 24.48 -10.03 -27.08
C TYR A 195 23.20 -10.62 -27.66
N MET A 196 22.14 -9.82 -27.79
CA MET A 196 20.80 -10.28 -28.16
C MET A 196 20.32 -9.58 -29.43
N ALA A 197 20.16 -10.33 -30.52
CA ALA A 197 19.63 -9.82 -31.79
C ALA A 197 18.13 -9.50 -31.69
N PRO A 198 17.58 -8.59 -32.51
CA PRO A 198 16.14 -8.31 -32.54
C PRO A 198 15.28 -9.58 -32.68
N GLY A 199 14.36 -9.78 -31.75
CA GLY A 199 13.45 -10.92 -31.69
C GLY A 199 12.67 -10.99 -30.37
N VAL A 200 11.83 -12.02 -30.23
CA VAL A 200 11.11 -12.37 -29.00
C VAL A 200 11.68 -13.67 -28.43
N TYR A 201 12.12 -13.62 -27.18
CA TYR A 201 12.79 -14.69 -26.47
C TYR A 201 11.94 -15.13 -25.28
N TRP A 202 11.06 -16.11 -25.51
CA TRP A 202 10.25 -16.72 -24.47
C TRP A 202 11.13 -17.55 -23.51
N THR A 203 10.93 -17.40 -22.21
CA THR A 203 11.70 -18.15 -21.20
C THR A 203 11.12 -19.54 -20.92
N HIS A 204 9.92 -19.82 -21.42
CA HIS A 204 9.21 -21.10 -21.36
C HIS A 204 8.22 -21.21 -22.54
N ASP A 205 7.59 -22.37 -22.74
CA ASP A 205 6.43 -22.52 -23.63
C ASP A 205 5.28 -21.60 -23.16
N PRO A 206 4.90 -20.56 -23.92
CA PRO A 206 3.92 -19.57 -23.47
C PRO A 206 2.48 -20.07 -23.51
N ASP A 207 2.18 -21.18 -24.21
CA ASP A 207 0.86 -21.82 -24.31
C ASP A 207 0.65 -22.92 -23.26
N SER A 208 1.71 -23.37 -22.59
CA SER A 208 1.68 -24.43 -21.57
C SER A 208 0.60 -24.22 -20.49
N SER A 209 -0.10 -25.29 -20.09
CA SER A 209 -1.31 -25.14 -19.25
C SER A 209 -1.01 -24.67 -17.82
N SER A 210 -0.07 -25.32 -17.13
CA SER A 210 0.50 -24.84 -15.87
C SER A 210 1.85 -25.48 -15.57
N THR A 211 2.61 -24.88 -14.64
CA THR A 211 3.89 -25.39 -14.12
C THR A 211 3.90 -25.45 -12.59
N ASP A 212 4.78 -26.28 -12.02
CA ASP A 212 5.16 -26.26 -10.60
C ASP A 212 6.46 -25.44 -10.35
N GLN A 213 7.15 -25.01 -11.40
CA GLN A 213 8.39 -24.25 -11.32
C GLN A 213 8.11 -22.76 -11.11
N ALA A 214 8.41 -22.27 -9.91
CA ALA A 214 8.22 -20.87 -9.53
C ALA A 214 9.10 -19.86 -10.28
N VAL A 215 10.16 -20.32 -10.93
CA VAL A 215 11.14 -19.48 -11.64
C VAL A 215 11.54 -20.16 -12.96
N THR A 216 11.51 -19.42 -14.08
CA THR A 216 11.93 -20.00 -15.39
C THR A 216 13.43 -19.96 -15.63
N ILE A 217 14.10 -18.84 -15.31
CA ILE A 217 15.56 -18.71 -15.45
C ILE A 217 16.20 -18.54 -14.06
N GLN A 218 17.21 -19.35 -13.74
CA GLN A 218 18.02 -19.15 -12.53
C GLN A 218 19.51 -19.18 -12.86
N LYS A 219 20.25 -18.14 -12.47
CA LYS A 219 21.68 -18.03 -12.79
C LYS A 219 22.47 -17.26 -11.72
N SER A 220 23.53 -17.86 -11.20
CA SER A 220 24.63 -17.10 -10.60
C SER A 220 25.65 -16.78 -11.68
N CYS A 221 25.97 -15.50 -11.87
CA CYS A 221 27.03 -15.04 -12.78
C CYS A 221 27.44 -13.59 -12.42
N ALA A 222 28.62 -13.42 -11.83
CA ALA A 222 29.18 -12.09 -11.57
C ALA A 222 29.48 -11.33 -12.87
N ASN A 223 29.33 -10.01 -12.85
CA ASN A 223 29.58 -9.07 -13.95
C ASN A 223 29.01 -9.53 -15.31
N MET A 224 27.83 -10.16 -15.28
CA MET A 224 27.08 -10.50 -16.48
C MET A 224 26.40 -9.26 -17.06
N LYS A 225 26.40 -9.14 -18.38
CA LYS A 225 25.67 -8.09 -19.11
C LYS A 225 24.77 -8.69 -20.17
N TRP A 226 23.51 -8.28 -20.22
CA TRP A 226 22.62 -8.50 -21.36
C TRP A 226 22.58 -7.24 -22.22
N GLN A 227 22.82 -7.38 -23.53
CA GLN A 227 22.93 -6.26 -24.46
C GLN A 227 22.07 -6.50 -25.68
N GLY A 228 20.94 -5.78 -25.79
CA GLY A 228 20.19 -5.71 -27.05
C GLY A 228 21.05 -5.08 -28.15
N LEU A 229 21.01 -5.65 -29.35
CA LEU A 229 21.74 -5.20 -30.55
C LEU A 229 20.91 -4.19 -31.36
N THR A 230 20.27 -3.26 -30.65
CA THR A 230 19.35 -2.22 -31.13
C THR A 230 19.51 -0.99 -30.24
N ASP A 231 19.00 0.18 -30.65
CA ASP A 231 18.78 1.33 -29.74
C ASP A 231 17.31 1.48 -29.34
N ASP A 232 16.37 0.89 -30.10
CA ASP A 232 14.97 0.78 -29.74
C ASP A 232 14.74 -0.52 -28.96
N TYR A 233 14.47 -0.39 -27.66
CA TYR A 233 14.31 -1.49 -26.71
C TYR A 233 13.16 -2.44 -27.05
N ARG A 234 12.16 -1.98 -27.82
CA ARG A 234 10.97 -2.77 -28.19
C ARG A 234 11.32 -3.91 -29.16
N ASN A 235 12.46 -3.82 -29.82
CA ASN A 235 12.88 -4.76 -30.86
C ASN A 235 13.57 -6.03 -30.30
N VAL A 236 13.99 -6.04 -29.03
CA VAL A 236 14.54 -7.22 -28.34
C VAL A 236 13.68 -7.46 -27.10
N VAL A 237 12.91 -8.54 -27.05
CA VAL A 237 11.95 -8.80 -25.96
C VAL A 237 12.29 -10.12 -25.27
N ILE A 238 12.55 -10.07 -23.96
CA ILE A 238 12.56 -11.24 -23.07
C ILE A 238 11.14 -11.41 -22.52
N ALA A 239 10.49 -12.53 -22.82
CA ALA A 239 9.05 -12.69 -22.65
C ALA A 239 8.67 -13.84 -21.70
N PHE A 240 7.66 -13.60 -20.86
CA PHE A 240 7.19 -14.49 -19.80
C PHE A 240 5.66 -14.46 -19.70
N ASN A 241 5.00 -15.60 -19.49
CA ASN A 241 3.54 -15.74 -19.55
C ASN A 241 2.92 -16.54 -18.39
N TYR A 242 3.43 -16.41 -17.16
CA TYR A 242 2.82 -17.01 -15.97
C TYR A 242 2.37 -15.96 -14.94
N GLY A 243 1.23 -16.22 -14.30
CA GLY A 243 0.68 -15.45 -13.19
C GLY A 243 0.26 -16.32 -12.01
N HIS A 244 0.02 -15.69 -10.87
CA HIS A 244 -0.37 -16.34 -9.61
C HIS A 244 -1.74 -17.06 -9.72
N ASN A 245 -1.73 -18.40 -9.68
CA ASN A 245 -2.86 -19.30 -10.03
C ASN A 245 -3.31 -19.21 -11.50
N VAL A 246 -2.46 -18.71 -12.40
CA VAL A 246 -2.75 -18.57 -13.83
C VAL A 246 -1.54 -19.01 -14.65
N GLY A 247 -1.44 -20.32 -14.91
CA GLY A 247 -0.25 -20.94 -15.49
C GLY A 247 0.82 -21.32 -14.45
N TYR A 248 0.72 -20.86 -13.21
CA TYR A 248 1.51 -21.37 -12.08
C TYR A 248 0.61 -21.63 -10.87
N ASP A 249 0.51 -22.90 -10.47
CA ASP A 249 -0.37 -23.38 -9.39
C ASP A 249 0.28 -23.21 -8.00
N GLY A 250 0.80 -22.02 -7.73
CA GLY A 250 1.56 -21.70 -6.53
C GLY A 250 1.41 -20.24 -6.07
N GLY A 251 2.48 -19.64 -5.56
CA GLY A 251 2.52 -18.23 -5.13
C GLY A 251 2.76 -17.24 -6.28
N ASN A 252 3.68 -16.29 -6.09
CA ASN A 252 4.12 -15.39 -7.15
C ASN A 252 5.14 -16.08 -8.08
N PRO A 253 4.88 -16.27 -9.39
CA PRO A 253 5.85 -16.78 -10.34
C PRO A 253 6.83 -15.67 -10.75
N THR A 254 8.05 -16.02 -11.16
CA THR A 254 9.12 -15.08 -11.50
C THR A 254 9.83 -15.46 -12.80
N CYS A 255 10.04 -14.52 -13.72
CA CYS A 255 10.74 -14.80 -14.98
C CYS A 255 12.21 -15.21 -14.73
N PHE A 256 12.99 -14.41 -13.99
CA PHE A 256 14.38 -14.73 -13.65
C PHE A 256 14.79 -14.47 -12.19
N ASN A 257 15.71 -15.30 -11.69
CA ASN A 257 16.41 -15.12 -10.43
C ASN A 257 17.93 -15.14 -10.67
N ILE A 258 18.55 -13.97 -10.62
CA ILE A 258 19.96 -13.74 -10.93
C ILE A 258 20.75 -13.47 -9.64
N SER A 259 22.01 -13.92 -9.55
CA SER A 259 22.89 -13.61 -8.40
C SER A 259 24.35 -13.38 -8.78
N GLY A 260 25.06 -12.62 -7.95
CA GLY A 260 26.45 -12.20 -8.18
C GLY A 260 26.52 -10.74 -8.65
N ASP A 261 27.48 -9.98 -8.11
CA ASP A 261 27.53 -8.52 -8.25
C ASP A 261 27.82 -8.04 -9.68
N GLY A 262 27.42 -6.80 -9.98
CA GLY A 262 27.75 -6.13 -11.23
C GLY A 262 26.87 -6.51 -12.43
N PHE A 263 25.67 -7.05 -12.22
CA PHE A 263 24.74 -7.37 -13.31
C PHE A 263 24.26 -6.12 -14.07
N GLN A 264 24.28 -6.19 -15.41
CA GLN A 264 23.89 -5.09 -16.29
C GLN A 264 22.91 -5.53 -17.39
N ILE A 265 22.03 -4.62 -17.81
CA ILE A 265 20.99 -4.88 -18.81
C ILE A 265 20.73 -3.60 -19.63
N GLU A 266 20.95 -3.67 -20.95
CA GLU A 266 20.85 -2.50 -21.84
C GLU A 266 20.08 -2.79 -23.14
N ASN A 267 19.31 -1.80 -23.61
CA ASN A 267 18.64 -1.74 -24.91
C ASN A 267 17.65 -2.89 -25.24
N LEU A 268 16.81 -3.30 -24.28
CA LEU A 268 15.84 -4.40 -24.48
C LEU A 268 14.59 -4.27 -23.59
N THR A 269 13.56 -5.08 -23.88
CA THR A 269 12.33 -5.19 -23.08
C THR A 269 12.35 -6.46 -22.24
N VAL A 270 11.90 -6.38 -20.99
CA VAL A 270 11.53 -7.54 -20.16
C VAL A 270 10.03 -7.47 -19.90
N GLY A 271 9.27 -8.44 -20.40
CA GLY A 271 7.81 -8.40 -20.43
C GLY A 271 7.12 -9.62 -19.81
N GLY A 272 6.11 -9.36 -18.99
CA GLY A 272 5.23 -10.30 -18.31
C GLY A 272 3.82 -10.24 -18.90
N TYR A 273 3.59 -11.05 -19.93
CA TYR A 273 2.41 -11.03 -20.79
C TYR A 273 1.23 -11.86 -20.26
N CYS A 274 1.29 -12.31 -19.01
CA CYS A 274 0.14 -12.97 -18.36
C CYS A 274 -1.12 -12.08 -18.36
N ASN A 275 -0.95 -10.77 -18.19
CA ASN A 275 -2.05 -9.80 -18.07
C ASN A 275 -2.09 -8.75 -19.20
N ILE A 276 -1.20 -8.83 -20.18
CA ILE A 276 -0.94 -7.82 -21.22
C ILE A 276 -0.64 -8.56 -22.52
N ASP A 277 -1.19 -8.11 -23.64
CA ASP A 277 -0.93 -8.72 -24.94
C ASP A 277 0.49 -8.34 -25.42
N LEU A 278 1.22 -9.30 -26.00
CA LEU A 278 2.50 -9.05 -26.64
C LEU A 278 2.26 -8.56 -28.07
N ASP A 279 2.53 -7.27 -28.32
CA ASP A 279 2.52 -6.68 -29.66
C ASP A 279 3.96 -6.41 -30.15
N TYR A 280 4.49 -7.27 -31.02
CA TYR A 280 5.84 -7.19 -31.55
C TYR A 280 5.87 -6.64 -32.99
N ALA A 281 6.01 -5.33 -33.12
CA ALA A 281 5.83 -4.60 -34.38
C ALA A 281 6.72 -5.05 -35.56
N LEU A 282 7.94 -5.56 -35.31
CA LEU A 282 8.84 -6.03 -36.38
C LEU A 282 8.40 -7.37 -37.01
N ASN A 283 7.66 -8.20 -36.28
CA ASN A 283 7.12 -9.45 -36.79
C ASN A 283 5.86 -9.86 -36.03
N THR A 284 4.69 -9.53 -36.58
CA THR A 284 3.39 -9.81 -35.95
C THR A 284 3.06 -11.30 -35.82
N SER A 285 3.84 -12.21 -36.41
CA SER A 285 3.72 -13.66 -36.13
C SER A 285 4.34 -14.08 -34.78
N LEU A 286 4.98 -13.15 -34.05
CA LEU A 286 5.48 -13.33 -32.69
C LEU A 286 4.57 -12.66 -31.64
N ASN A 287 3.43 -12.06 -32.04
CA ASN A 287 2.45 -11.52 -31.11
C ASN A 287 1.77 -12.65 -30.32
N HIS A 288 1.33 -12.36 -29.10
CA HIS A 288 0.66 -13.33 -28.22
C HIS A 288 -0.43 -12.65 -27.39
N GLU A 289 -1.65 -13.19 -27.41
CA GLU A 289 -2.73 -12.69 -26.54
C GLU A 289 -2.42 -12.98 -25.07
N LYS A 290 -2.85 -12.10 -24.16
CA LYS A 290 -2.65 -12.30 -22.71
C LYS A 290 -3.34 -13.55 -22.19
N ARG A 291 -2.68 -14.26 -21.27
CA ARG A 291 -3.24 -15.44 -20.60
C ARG A 291 -4.48 -15.13 -19.72
N SER A 292 -4.60 -13.89 -19.24
CA SER A 292 -5.59 -13.48 -18.24
C SER A 292 -6.13 -12.07 -18.49
N THR A 293 -7.45 -11.89 -18.33
CA THR A 293 -8.07 -10.57 -18.15
C THR A 293 -8.04 -10.09 -16.70
N ASP A 294 -7.93 -11.01 -15.74
CA ASP A 294 -7.71 -10.70 -14.32
C ASP A 294 -6.27 -10.23 -14.11
N VAL A 295 -6.08 -9.10 -13.43
CA VAL A 295 -4.74 -8.62 -13.04
C VAL A 295 -4.22 -9.46 -11.87
N THR A 296 -3.37 -10.45 -12.19
CA THR A 296 -2.70 -11.32 -11.21
C THR A 296 -1.23 -10.94 -11.02
N GLN A 297 -0.58 -11.42 -9.95
CA GLN A 297 0.86 -11.21 -9.77
C GLN A 297 1.65 -11.90 -10.89
N CYS A 298 2.50 -11.15 -11.60
CA CYS A 298 3.36 -11.63 -12.68
C CYS A 298 4.73 -10.93 -12.60
N GLN A 299 5.64 -11.48 -11.79
CA GLN A 299 6.94 -10.88 -11.48
C GLN A 299 8.00 -11.16 -12.55
N LEU A 300 8.78 -10.14 -12.89
CA LEU A 300 9.89 -10.24 -13.83
C LEU A 300 11.14 -10.77 -13.12
N GLY A 301 11.66 -10.08 -12.09
CA GLY A 301 13.01 -10.34 -11.62
C GLY A 301 13.24 -10.41 -10.12
N SER A 302 14.13 -11.30 -9.72
CA SER A 302 14.91 -11.23 -8.49
C SER A 302 16.40 -11.08 -8.83
N TYR A 303 17.10 -10.21 -8.11
CA TYR A 303 18.55 -10.04 -8.23
C TYR A 303 19.19 -10.01 -6.84
N SER A 304 19.95 -11.06 -6.53
CA SER A 304 20.73 -11.18 -5.30
C SER A 304 22.18 -10.75 -5.55
N GLY A 305 22.39 -9.44 -5.55
CA GLY A 305 23.70 -8.80 -5.73
C GLY A 305 23.65 -7.29 -5.57
N ASP A 306 24.81 -6.66 -5.72
CA ASP A 306 25.01 -5.21 -5.73
C ASP A 306 25.34 -4.69 -7.14
N LYS A 307 25.46 -3.37 -7.29
CA LYS A 307 25.86 -2.69 -8.55
C LYS A 307 24.96 -2.98 -9.78
N LEU A 308 23.65 -3.18 -9.58
CA LEU A 308 22.70 -3.35 -10.69
C LEU A 308 22.66 -2.10 -11.58
N TYR A 309 22.81 -2.26 -12.89
CA TYR A 309 22.72 -1.16 -13.86
C TYR A 309 21.81 -1.50 -15.04
N CYS A 310 20.72 -0.75 -15.18
CA CYS A 310 19.76 -0.86 -16.27
C CYS A 310 19.80 0.42 -17.10
N ARG A 311 19.88 0.33 -18.44
CA ARG A 311 19.81 1.50 -19.31
C ARG A 311 18.98 1.26 -20.57
N ASN A 312 18.04 2.15 -20.87
CA ASN A 312 17.20 2.04 -22.07
C ASN A 312 16.51 0.66 -22.10
N VAL A 313 15.87 0.31 -20.99
CA VAL A 313 15.16 -0.96 -20.79
C VAL A 313 13.71 -0.69 -20.44
N ALA A 314 12.79 -1.42 -21.06
CA ALA A 314 11.39 -1.43 -20.66
C ALA A 314 11.11 -2.63 -19.74
N PHE A 315 10.42 -2.39 -18.64
CA PHE A 315 9.88 -3.41 -17.76
C PHE A 315 8.35 -3.36 -17.82
N ILE A 316 7.73 -4.41 -18.37
CA ILE A 316 6.31 -4.42 -18.71
C ILE A 316 5.62 -5.56 -17.94
N SER A 317 4.73 -5.23 -17.01
CA SER A 317 3.79 -6.18 -16.38
C SER A 317 2.67 -5.38 -15.70
N ARG A 318 1.90 -6.01 -14.82
CA ARG A 318 0.96 -5.35 -13.91
C ARG A 318 1.38 -5.65 -12.47
N LEU A 319 0.52 -6.30 -11.69
CA LEU A 319 0.72 -6.54 -10.26
C LEU A 319 2.00 -7.33 -10.00
N ASN A 320 2.79 -6.89 -9.02
CA ASN A 320 4.11 -7.41 -8.70
C ASN A 320 5.12 -7.40 -9.89
N MET A 321 5.05 -6.47 -10.85
CA MET A 321 6.01 -6.38 -11.99
C MET A 321 7.48 -6.62 -11.56
N MET A 322 7.93 -5.94 -10.51
CA MET A 322 9.16 -6.19 -9.76
C MET A 322 10.38 -6.43 -10.67
N PRO A 323 11.03 -5.37 -11.18
CA PRO A 323 12.01 -5.50 -12.27
C PRO A 323 13.22 -6.32 -11.78
N PHE A 324 13.66 -6.01 -10.56
CA PHE A 324 14.63 -6.77 -9.77
C PHE A 324 14.36 -6.53 -8.28
N VAL A 325 13.98 -7.55 -7.51
CA VAL A 325 13.89 -7.50 -6.04
C VAL A 325 15.14 -8.03 -5.34
N SER A 326 15.31 -7.66 -4.06
CA SER A 326 16.35 -8.14 -3.14
C SER A 326 17.79 -7.65 -3.42
N ASN A 327 17.98 -6.72 -4.34
CA ASN A 327 19.27 -6.13 -4.67
C ASN A 327 19.72 -5.05 -3.66
N ALA A 328 21.03 -4.79 -3.56
CA ALA A 328 21.57 -3.79 -2.63
C ALA A 328 21.45 -2.35 -3.15
N ARG A 329 22.21 -2.01 -4.21
CA ARG A 329 22.07 -0.75 -4.98
C ARG A 329 21.52 -1.04 -6.38
N ALA A 330 20.89 -0.04 -6.98
CA ALA A 330 20.52 -0.05 -8.41
C ALA A 330 20.59 1.33 -9.04
N LEU A 331 20.89 1.34 -10.33
CA LEU A 331 20.72 2.48 -11.21
C LEU A 331 19.86 2.07 -12.41
N TYR A 332 18.79 2.81 -12.67
CA TYR A 332 17.99 2.76 -13.88
C TYR A 332 18.15 4.09 -14.62
N VAL A 333 18.46 4.06 -15.91
CA VAL A 333 18.70 5.25 -16.74
C VAL A 333 17.91 5.16 -18.04
N ASP A 334 17.14 6.19 -18.38
CA ASP A 334 16.34 6.25 -19.62
C ASP A 334 15.42 5.00 -19.78
N CYS A 335 14.90 4.45 -18.67
CA CYS A 335 14.11 3.20 -18.64
C CYS A 335 12.60 3.48 -18.53
N HIS A 336 11.79 2.60 -19.13
CA HIS A 336 10.32 2.64 -19.07
C HIS A 336 9.79 1.56 -18.12
N MET A 337 8.74 1.87 -17.34
CA MET A 337 8.09 0.90 -16.45
C MET A 337 6.55 0.97 -16.47
N GLU A 338 5.88 -0.10 -16.89
CA GLU A 338 4.43 -0.24 -16.72
C GLU A 338 4.10 -0.92 -15.39
N SER A 339 3.23 -0.31 -14.57
CA SER A 339 3.01 -0.76 -13.20
C SER A 339 1.58 -0.53 -12.65
N THR A 340 1.15 -1.40 -11.75
CA THR A 340 -0.06 -1.21 -10.90
C THR A 340 0.37 -1.09 -9.43
N ASP A 341 -0.52 -1.30 -8.47
CA ASP A 341 -0.18 -1.37 -7.04
C ASP A 341 0.90 -2.45 -6.77
N ASP A 342 1.73 -2.26 -5.74
CA ASP A 342 2.76 -3.24 -5.28
C ASP A 342 3.67 -3.79 -6.41
N SER A 343 3.94 -2.99 -7.44
CA SER A 343 4.56 -3.45 -8.69
C SER A 343 6.03 -3.05 -8.86
N LEU A 344 6.57 -2.10 -8.10
CA LEU A 344 7.96 -1.64 -8.23
C LEU A 344 8.79 -1.97 -6.99
N ASN A 345 10.07 -2.30 -7.19
CA ASN A 345 10.92 -2.71 -6.08
C ASN A 345 11.27 -1.53 -5.18
N GLY A 346 10.90 -1.66 -3.90
CA GLY A 346 11.26 -0.74 -2.82
C GLY A 346 12.42 -1.21 -1.95
N SER A 347 12.87 -2.47 -2.03
CA SER A 347 13.83 -3.07 -1.08
C SER A 347 15.27 -2.56 -1.19
N SER A 348 15.57 -1.75 -2.20
CA SER A 348 16.94 -1.42 -2.61
C SER A 348 17.20 0.08 -2.61
N LYS A 349 18.49 0.44 -2.59
CA LYS A 349 18.95 1.82 -2.83
C LYS A 349 18.94 2.10 -4.34
N ALA A 350 17.74 2.19 -4.89
CA ALA A 350 17.52 2.44 -6.31
C ALA A 350 17.51 3.93 -6.65
N VAL A 351 18.31 4.31 -7.65
CA VAL A 351 18.23 5.60 -8.34
C VAL A 351 17.61 5.36 -9.71
N TYR A 352 16.54 6.09 -10.02
CA TYR A 352 15.93 6.16 -11.34
C TYR A 352 16.26 7.54 -11.92
N LEU A 353 16.83 7.57 -13.12
CA LEU A 353 17.26 8.78 -13.82
C LEU A 353 16.63 8.82 -15.21
N ASN A 354 15.93 9.91 -15.54
CA ASN A 354 15.21 10.07 -16.82
C ASN A 354 14.21 8.94 -17.13
N CYS A 355 13.79 8.17 -16.13
CA CYS A 355 12.88 7.04 -16.34
C CYS A 355 11.43 7.55 -16.44
N ASP A 356 10.64 6.90 -17.27
CA ASP A 356 9.20 7.15 -17.39
C ASP A 356 8.37 5.95 -16.92
N PHE A 357 7.21 6.23 -16.34
CA PHE A 357 6.38 5.23 -15.68
C PHE A 357 4.92 5.39 -16.08
N ASP A 358 4.29 4.29 -16.49
CA ASP A 358 2.84 4.22 -16.67
C ASP A 358 2.20 3.60 -15.41
N PHE A 359 1.45 4.43 -14.69
CA PHE A 359 0.77 4.07 -13.44
C PHE A 359 -0.68 3.69 -13.70
N TYR A 360 -0.90 2.40 -13.92
CA TYR A 360 -2.23 1.78 -14.11
C TYR A 360 -3.02 1.63 -12.80
N ALA A 361 -2.43 1.98 -11.65
CA ALA A 361 -3.08 2.07 -10.34
C ALA A 361 -2.33 3.03 -9.39
N SER A 362 -2.83 3.16 -8.17
CA SER A 362 -2.52 4.26 -7.26
C SER A 362 -1.20 4.17 -6.46
N LYS A 363 -0.68 2.97 -6.16
CA LYS A 363 0.41 2.78 -5.17
C LYS A 363 1.54 1.87 -5.71
N PRO A 364 2.33 2.32 -6.69
CA PRO A 364 3.25 1.46 -7.43
C PRO A 364 4.36 0.81 -6.60
N TRP A 365 4.81 1.42 -5.49
CA TRP A 365 5.73 0.78 -4.54
C TRP A 365 5.02 0.24 -3.29
N GLY A 366 5.36 -0.97 -2.85
CA GLY A 366 4.88 -1.50 -1.56
C GLY A 366 5.57 -0.90 -0.32
N GLY A 367 6.77 -0.35 -0.50
CA GLY A 367 7.61 0.27 0.55
C GLY A 367 8.84 0.95 -0.07
N SER A 368 9.78 1.46 0.74
CA SER A 368 11.06 1.99 0.21
C SER A 368 12.22 2.01 1.21
N SER A 369 13.38 1.52 0.78
CA SER A 369 14.67 1.58 1.46
C SER A 369 15.51 2.82 1.07
N GLY A 370 14.93 3.77 0.33
CA GLY A 370 15.58 5.03 -0.08
C GLY A 370 15.47 5.38 -1.57
N VAL A 371 14.42 4.91 -2.25
CA VAL A 371 14.15 5.16 -3.68
C VAL A 371 14.29 6.64 -4.03
N THR A 372 15.05 6.91 -5.09
CA THR A 372 15.40 8.24 -5.56
C THR A 372 15.03 8.39 -7.04
N LEU A 373 14.16 9.35 -7.34
CA LEU A 373 13.57 9.61 -8.64
C LEU A 373 14.09 10.97 -9.15
N LEU A 374 14.89 10.94 -10.20
CA LEU A 374 15.59 12.11 -10.76
C LEU A 374 15.10 12.32 -12.20
N ASN A 375 14.54 13.50 -12.48
CA ASN A 375 14.08 13.88 -13.82
C ASN A 375 13.10 12.88 -14.46
N CYS A 376 12.25 12.22 -13.66
CA CYS A 376 11.34 11.18 -14.13
C CYS A 376 9.98 11.74 -14.61
N ASP A 377 9.29 10.99 -15.45
CA ASP A 377 7.91 11.26 -15.89
C ASP A 377 6.95 10.17 -15.38
N PHE A 378 5.77 10.56 -14.90
CA PHE A 378 4.77 9.65 -14.33
C PHE A 378 3.43 9.86 -15.04
N ASN A 379 3.09 8.97 -15.97
CA ASN A 379 1.82 8.99 -16.69
C ASN A 379 0.77 8.25 -15.86
N ILE A 380 -0.32 8.94 -15.50
CA ILE A 380 -1.39 8.36 -14.67
C ILE A 380 -2.46 7.76 -15.59
N THR A 381 -2.57 6.43 -15.58
CA THR A 381 -3.33 5.62 -16.56
C THR A 381 -4.28 4.62 -15.87
N HIS A 382 -4.90 5.02 -14.75
CA HIS A 382 -5.64 4.12 -13.85
C HIS A 382 -6.71 3.28 -14.56
N ILE A 383 -6.63 1.96 -14.43
CA ILE A 383 -7.61 1.02 -15.02
C ILE A 383 -8.97 1.13 -14.34
N ASN A 384 -8.99 1.44 -13.04
CA ASN A 384 -10.21 1.71 -12.27
C ASN A 384 -10.09 3.09 -11.60
N VAL A 385 -11.02 3.99 -11.91
CA VAL A 385 -11.06 5.35 -11.36
C VAL A 385 -12.05 5.42 -10.19
N GLU A 386 -11.58 5.95 -9.06
CA GLU A 386 -12.43 6.29 -7.92
C GLU A 386 -13.04 7.70 -8.07
N ILE A 387 -14.13 7.98 -7.34
CA ILE A 387 -14.85 9.28 -7.36
C ILE A 387 -13.97 10.44 -6.87
N ASP A 388 -12.99 10.16 -5.99
CA ASP A 388 -12.01 11.12 -5.49
C ASP A 388 -10.60 10.55 -5.74
N PRO A 389 -10.06 10.69 -6.97
CA PRO A 389 -8.91 9.91 -7.41
C PRO A 389 -7.58 10.46 -6.86
N HIS A 390 -6.78 9.57 -6.27
CA HIS A 390 -5.48 9.89 -5.68
C HIS A 390 -4.36 9.09 -6.36
N GLN A 391 -3.21 9.74 -6.60
CA GLN A 391 -1.98 9.06 -6.99
C GLN A 391 -0.99 9.14 -5.83
N TYR A 392 -0.49 7.99 -5.41
CA TYR A 392 0.56 7.85 -4.42
C TYR A 392 1.86 7.38 -5.09
N LEU A 393 2.95 7.41 -4.34
CA LEU A 393 4.16 6.68 -4.71
C LEU A 393 4.19 5.31 -4.00
N VAL A 394 3.80 5.26 -2.73
CA VAL A 394 3.98 4.07 -1.89
C VAL A 394 2.72 3.68 -1.12
N LYS A 395 2.57 2.39 -0.81
CA LYS A 395 1.50 1.79 -0.01
C LYS A 395 1.84 1.63 1.48
N GLY A 396 3.13 1.57 1.78
CA GLY A 396 3.69 1.29 3.11
C GLY A 396 4.77 2.28 3.52
N ALA A 397 5.50 1.94 4.58
CA ALA A 397 6.57 2.79 5.08
C ALA A 397 7.81 2.75 4.16
N GLY A 398 8.43 3.91 3.94
CA GLY A 398 9.72 4.03 3.26
C GLY A 398 9.95 5.40 2.65
N ARG A 399 11.18 5.89 2.65
CA ARG A 399 11.48 7.27 2.21
C ARG A 399 11.64 7.36 0.69
N PHE A 400 11.14 8.44 0.10
CA PHE A 400 11.33 8.79 -1.30
C PHE A 400 12.05 10.13 -1.43
N ASN A 401 12.74 10.30 -2.55
CA ASN A 401 13.38 11.55 -2.95
C ASN A 401 12.97 11.85 -4.39
N VAL A 402 12.25 12.94 -4.67
CA VAL A 402 11.66 13.22 -6.00
C VAL A 402 12.11 14.58 -6.51
N ILE A 403 12.97 14.59 -7.52
CA ILE A 403 13.68 15.79 -7.98
C ILE A 403 13.41 16.03 -9.47
N ASP A 404 13.02 17.24 -9.83
CA ASP A 404 12.72 17.69 -11.21
C ASP A 404 11.62 16.89 -11.95
N SER A 405 10.90 16.01 -11.25
CA SER A 405 10.05 14.99 -11.86
C SER A 405 8.59 15.46 -12.04
N ARG A 406 7.87 14.85 -12.98
CA ARG A 406 6.61 15.38 -13.54
C ARG A 406 5.53 14.31 -13.55
N PHE A 407 4.35 14.62 -13.03
CA PHE A 407 3.16 13.78 -13.13
C PHE A 407 2.26 14.32 -14.26
N HIS A 408 1.71 13.41 -15.06
CA HIS A 408 0.84 13.74 -16.20
C HIS A 408 -0.46 12.94 -16.11
N ASP A 409 -1.61 13.60 -16.30
CA ASP A 409 -2.86 12.95 -16.68
C ASP A 409 -3.13 13.29 -18.14
N SER A 410 -2.86 12.32 -19.02
CA SER A 410 -3.09 12.43 -20.47
C SER A 410 -4.55 12.20 -20.87
N THR A 411 -5.39 11.69 -19.96
CA THR A 411 -6.82 11.47 -20.19
C THR A 411 -7.60 12.79 -20.06
N GLY A 412 -7.19 13.66 -19.13
CA GLY A 412 -7.90 14.88 -18.78
C GLY A 412 -9.32 14.66 -18.25
N ALA A 413 -9.65 13.42 -17.84
CA ALA A 413 -10.98 13.05 -17.37
C ALA A 413 -11.30 13.58 -15.97
N GLN A 414 -10.27 13.88 -15.17
CA GLN A 414 -10.37 14.24 -13.76
C GLN A 414 -9.18 15.10 -13.29
N THR A 415 -9.14 15.40 -12.00
CA THR A 415 -7.99 16.01 -11.33
C THR A 415 -7.50 15.04 -10.26
N TYR A 416 -6.38 14.37 -10.50
CA TYR A 416 -5.72 13.54 -9.49
C TYR A 416 -5.13 14.40 -8.37
N LYS A 417 -5.30 13.96 -7.13
CA LYS A 417 -4.56 14.48 -5.99
C LYS A 417 -3.27 13.68 -5.82
N ILE A 418 -2.12 14.34 -5.92
CA ILE A 418 -0.82 13.68 -5.84
C ILE A 418 -0.32 13.69 -4.38
N GLY A 419 0.13 12.53 -3.88
CA GLY A 419 0.55 12.33 -2.49
C GLY A 419 1.68 11.30 -2.34
N TRP A 420 2.12 11.10 -1.10
CA TRP A 420 3.17 10.12 -0.79
C TRP A 420 2.63 8.70 -0.61
N CYS A 421 1.69 8.53 0.32
CA CYS A 421 1.04 7.26 0.70
C CYS A 421 -0.39 7.53 1.19
N ASP A 422 -1.28 6.54 1.09
CA ASP A 422 -2.64 6.62 1.66
C ASP A 422 -2.63 6.57 3.19
N ILE A 423 -1.72 5.78 3.78
CA ILE A 423 -1.50 5.68 5.23
C ILE A 423 -0.10 6.23 5.58
N LEU A 424 -0.05 7.48 6.03
CA LEU A 424 1.17 8.16 6.47
C LEU A 424 1.25 8.28 7.99
N SER A 425 2.35 7.79 8.57
CA SER A 425 2.76 8.18 9.94
C SER A 425 3.05 9.68 10.00
N ASP A 426 2.65 10.32 11.09
CA ASP A 426 2.91 11.75 11.38
C ASP A 426 4.41 12.10 11.38
N THR A 427 5.27 11.09 11.60
CA THR A 427 6.74 11.16 11.60
C THR A 427 7.38 11.04 10.22
N TYR A 428 6.62 10.66 9.19
CA TYR A 428 7.14 10.48 7.82
C TYR A 428 7.73 11.78 7.27
N ARG A 429 8.91 11.72 6.65
CA ARG A 429 9.59 12.87 6.02
C ARG A 429 10.31 12.39 4.75
N SER A 430 9.79 12.74 3.59
CA SER A 430 10.39 12.47 2.27
C SER A 430 10.72 13.79 1.55
N TYR A 431 11.70 13.76 0.66
CA TYR A 431 12.28 14.96 0.07
C TYR A 431 11.79 15.21 -1.35
N TYR A 432 11.54 16.47 -1.71
CA TYR A 432 11.23 16.85 -3.09
C TYR A 432 11.86 18.19 -3.48
N SER A 433 11.98 18.44 -4.78
CA SER A 433 12.34 19.74 -5.34
C SER A 433 11.91 19.82 -6.81
N ASN A 434 11.27 20.93 -7.20
CA ASN A 434 10.79 21.18 -8.57
C ASN A 434 9.92 20.03 -9.12
N VAL A 435 8.86 19.64 -8.40
CA VAL A 435 7.92 18.60 -8.83
C VAL A 435 6.65 19.25 -9.36
N SER A 436 6.08 18.70 -10.43
CA SER A 436 4.86 19.24 -11.05
C SER A 436 3.83 18.17 -11.41
N TYR A 437 2.57 18.58 -11.50
CA TYR A 437 1.46 17.82 -12.06
C TYR A 437 0.82 18.64 -13.19
N ASN A 438 0.73 18.07 -14.40
CA ASN A 438 0.23 18.75 -15.61
C ASN A 438 0.87 20.16 -15.82
N GLY A 439 2.16 20.28 -15.52
CA GLY A 439 2.94 21.53 -15.63
C GLY A 439 2.76 22.54 -14.49
N VAL A 440 1.89 22.28 -13.51
CA VAL A 440 1.71 23.09 -12.30
C VAL A 440 2.59 22.53 -11.17
N GLN A 441 3.34 23.37 -10.47
CA GLN A 441 4.20 22.92 -9.35
C GLN A 441 3.36 22.41 -8.17
N ILE A 442 3.82 21.35 -7.50
CA ILE A 442 3.15 20.68 -6.37
C ILE A 442 4.11 20.34 -5.23
N ASP A 443 3.55 20.09 -4.05
CA ASP A 443 4.24 19.77 -2.79
C ASP A 443 3.80 18.41 -2.18
N PHE A 444 3.00 17.63 -2.92
CA PHE A 444 2.33 16.40 -2.47
C PHE A 444 1.31 16.58 -1.32
N SER A 445 0.95 17.83 -0.96
CA SER A 445 0.04 18.10 0.17
C SER A 445 -1.40 17.69 -0.12
N ASP A 446 -1.86 17.74 -1.37
CA ASP A 446 -3.26 17.43 -1.69
C ASP A 446 -3.65 15.96 -1.56
N GLY A 447 -2.68 15.04 -1.64
CA GLY A 447 -2.93 13.62 -1.81
C GLY A 447 -3.32 12.81 -0.57
N GLY A 448 -3.32 13.32 0.67
CA GLY A 448 -3.55 12.42 1.82
C GLY A 448 -3.93 13.05 3.15
N ILE A 449 -4.12 12.17 4.13
CA ILE A 449 -4.53 12.48 5.52
C ILE A 449 -3.50 13.41 6.21
N ASN A 450 -2.23 13.28 5.85
CA ASN A 450 -1.10 13.97 6.46
C ASN A 450 -0.41 14.85 5.40
N LYS A 451 -1.04 15.97 5.06
CA LYS A 451 -0.67 16.88 3.96
C LYS A 451 0.78 17.36 4.02
N ASP A 452 1.15 18.04 5.11
CA ASP A 452 2.37 18.86 5.17
C ASP A 452 3.62 18.07 5.62
N LYS A 453 3.80 16.85 5.11
CA LYS A 453 4.89 15.93 5.53
C LYS A 453 5.98 15.71 4.47
N GLY A 454 5.80 16.23 3.27
CA GLY A 454 6.89 16.43 2.30
C GLY A 454 7.84 17.54 2.76
N ILE A 455 9.13 17.40 2.47
CA ILE A 455 10.14 18.42 2.77
C ILE A 455 10.73 18.92 1.46
N ASP A 456 10.38 20.16 1.10
CA ASP A 456 11.06 20.86 0.01
C ASP A 456 12.54 21.08 0.39
N ILE A 457 13.43 20.64 -0.50
CA ILE A 457 14.87 20.89 -0.39
C ILE A 457 15.37 21.91 -1.42
N SER A 458 14.48 22.53 -2.19
CA SER A 458 14.80 23.59 -3.16
C SER A 458 15.62 24.71 -2.52
N GLY A 459 16.78 25.04 -3.13
CA GLY A 459 17.70 26.05 -2.61
C GLY A 459 18.50 25.67 -1.36
N THR A 460 18.24 24.51 -0.74
CA THR A 460 19.01 24.02 0.42
C THR A 460 20.32 23.33 0.00
N GLN A 461 21.21 23.04 0.95
CA GLN A 461 22.43 22.29 0.65
C GLN A 461 22.12 20.80 0.35
N ALA A 462 21.08 20.23 0.96
CA ALA A 462 20.66 18.85 0.77
C ALA A 462 20.32 18.52 -0.70
N LEU A 463 19.84 19.49 -1.48
CA LEU A 463 19.59 19.31 -2.91
C LEU A 463 20.86 18.89 -3.68
N LYS A 464 22.05 19.32 -3.24
CA LYS A 464 23.33 18.94 -3.86
C LYS A 464 23.60 17.44 -3.83
N ALA A 465 23.00 16.68 -2.92
CA ALA A 465 23.13 15.23 -2.87
C ALA A 465 22.48 14.54 -4.08
N TYR A 466 21.56 15.24 -4.76
CA TYR A 466 20.74 14.71 -5.87
C TYR A 466 20.98 15.48 -7.18
N LYS A 467 21.16 16.80 -7.10
CA LYS A 467 21.22 17.73 -8.24
C LYS A 467 22.24 18.83 -8.01
N LEU A 468 23.11 19.03 -8.99
CA LEU A 468 24.03 20.15 -9.09
C LEU A 468 23.65 21.01 -10.31
N VAL A 469 23.94 22.31 -10.23
CA VAL A 469 23.75 23.25 -11.34
C VAL A 469 25.03 24.06 -11.49
N ASN A 470 25.62 24.06 -12.67
CA ASN A 470 26.86 24.80 -12.91
C ASN A 470 26.59 26.30 -13.20
N SER A 471 27.66 27.10 -13.30
CA SER A 471 27.57 28.56 -13.54
C SER A 471 26.95 28.98 -14.88
N LYS A 472 26.66 28.04 -15.78
CA LYS A 472 25.94 28.26 -17.04
C LYS A 472 24.47 27.84 -16.99
N GLY A 473 24.01 27.28 -15.86
CA GLY A 473 22.66 26.75 -15.70
C GLY A 473 22.50 25.28 -16.10
N ASN A 474 23.55 24.59 -16.56
CA ASN A 474 23.45 23.17 -16.89
C ASN A 474 23.25 22.35 -15.60
N VAL A 475 22.28 21.44 -15.64
CA VAL A 475 22.00 20.48 -14.55
C VAL A 475 22.95 19.29 -14.65
N THR A 476 23.32 18.72 -13.50
CA THR A 476 23.99 17.42 -13.40
C THR A 476 23.38 16.66 -12.23
N TYR A 477 22.79 15.50 -12.50
CA TYR A 477 22.22 14.63 -11.47
C TYR A 477 23.32 13.83 -10.80
N ASN A 478 23.39 13.88 -9.47
CA ASN A 478 24.54 13.47 -8.68
C ASN A 478 24.50 11.98 -8.31
N VAL A 479 24.44 11.13 -9.33
CA VAL A 479 24.34 9.67 -9.20
C VAL A 479 25.55 9.11 -8.46
N TYR A 480 26.75 9.65 -8.71
CA TYR A 480 27.97 9.24 -7.99
C TYR A 480 27.88 9.46 -6.47
N ASN A 481 27.40 10.62 -5.96
CA ASN A 481 27.21 10.79 -4.50
C ASN A 481 26.15 9.84 -3.94
N LEU A 482 25.13 9.49 -4.72
CA LEU A 482 24.04 8.59 -4.32
C LEU A 482 24.47 7.11 -4.27
N LEU A 483 25.36 6.67 -5.17
CA LEU A 483 25.63 5.24 -5.40
C LEU A 483 27.06 4.76 -5.08
N ARG A 484 28.08 5.63 -5.03
CA ARG A 484 29.50 5.22 -4.89
C ARG A 484 29.88 4.41 -3.65
N GLY A 485 28.97 4.31 -2.67
CA GLY A 485 29.16 3.48 -1.48
C GLY A 485 30.47 3.78 -0.74
N ASN A 486 31.22 2.73 -0.42
CA ASN A 486 32.59 2.78 0.10
C ASN A 486 33.61 2.17 -0.87
N ASP A 487 33.15 1.82 -2.07
CA ASP A 487 33.82 1.03 -3.10
C ASP A 487 33.94 1.80 -4.44
N ASP A 488 33.70 3.11 -4.40
CA ASP A 488 33.94 4.07 -5.48
C ASP A 488 33.09 3.86 -6.76
N TRP A 489 31.98 3.11 -6.67
CA TRP A 489 31.16 2.74 -7.83
C TRP A 489 30.59 3.97 -8.58
N ASP A 490 31.15 4.24 -9.76
CA ASP A 490 30.78 5.36 -10.63
C ASP A 490 30.27 4.87 -12.00
N PRO A 491 29.04 4.33 -12.07
CA PRO A 491 28.49 3.74 -13.30
C PRO A 491 28.26 4.74 -14.44
N LEU A 492 28.45 6.04 -14.21
CA LEU A 492 28.25 7.11 -15.21
C LEU A 492 29.52 7.97 -15.43
N GLY A 493 30.67 7.61 -14.87
CA GLY A 493 31.93 8.37 -15.03
C GLY A 493 31.86 9.82 -14.51
N GLN A 494 31.02 10.08 -13.52
CA GLN A 494 30.70 11.42 -13.01
C GLN A 494 31.74 11.97 -12.01
N LYS A 495 32.62 11.14 -11.45
CA LYS A 495 33.49 11.44 -10.30
C LYS A 495 34.22 12.78 -10.39
N GLU A 496 34.93 13.06 -11.48
CA GLU A 496 35.68 14.31 -11.64
C GLU A 496 34.75 15.53 -11.71
N LEU A 497 33.64 15.43 -12.44
CA LEU A 497 32.66 16.49 -12.60
C LEU A 497 31.99 16.85 -11.27
N ILE A 498 31.48 15.86 -10.53
CA ILE A 498 30.84 16.05 -9.22
C ILE A 498 31.83 16.63 -8.21
N THR A 499 33.10 16.20 -8.26
CA THR A 499 34.18 16.78 -7.45
C THR A 499 34.36 18.27 -7.77
N SER A 500 34.46 18.63 -9.04
CA SER A 500 34.63 20.04 -9.48
C SER A 500 33.45 20.95 -9.11
N LEU A 501 32.24 20.39 -9.00
CA LEU A 501 31.02 21.11 -8.64
C LEU A 501 30.76 21.16 -7.11
N GLY A 502 31.62 20.55 -6.29
CA GLY A 502 31.46 20.51 -4.84
C GLY A 502 30.21 19.74 -4.40
N GLY A 503 29.96 18.58 -5.04
CA GLY A 503 28.85 17.67 -4.76
C GLY A 503 29.25 16.34 -4.12
N LEU A 504 30.49 16.19 -3.66
CA LEU A 504 30.90 15.04 -2.85
C LEU A 504 30.39 15.17 -1.42
N ASP A 505 30.18 14.02 -0.78
CA ASP A 505 29.95 13.90 0.65
C ASP A 505 28.80 14.77 1.18
N VAL A 506 27.75 14.88 0.34
CA VAL A 506 26.50 15.54 0.74
C VAL A 506 25.55 14.51 1.35
N PRO A 507 25.14 14.65 2.62
CA PRO A 507 24.29 13.67 3.28
C PRO A 507 22.91 13.61 2.64
N THR A 508 22.35 12.40 2.55
CA THR A 508 21.02 12.16 2.00
C THR A 508 19.97 11.96 3.09
N ASN A 509 20.35 11.77 4.36
CA ASN A 509 19.44 11.33 5.41
C ASN A 509 19.68 12.01 6.76
N LEU A 510 18.60 12.24 7.49
CA LEU A 510 18.57 12.57 8.91
C LEU A 510 17.58 11.57 9.54
N ALA A 511 18.00 10.89 10.59
CA ALA A 511 17.15 9.99 11.38
C ALA A 511 17.12 10.44 12.85
N LEU A 512 16.10 10.03 13.59
CA LEU A 512 15.95 10.29 15.03
C LEU A 512 15.75 8.99 15.82
N THR A 513 16.27 8.98 17.04
CA THR A 513 16.01 7.95 18.06
C THR A 513 15.56 8.61 19.36
N THR A 514 14.97 7.83 20.27
CA THR A 514 14.60 8.29 21.61
C THR A 514 14.86 7.22 22.65
N THR A 515 15.14 7.65 23.88
CA THR A 515 15.20 6.80 25.07
C THR A 515 13.81 6.39 25.59
N SER A 516 12.75 7.15 25.27
CA SER A 516 11.36 6.72 25.47
C SER A 516 10.41 7.42 24.49
N SER A 517 9.47 6.67 23.92
CA SER A 517 8.35 7.19 23.12
C SER A 517 7.10 7.48 23.95
N ASN A 518 7.12 7.20 25.26
CA ASN A 518 6.00 7.40 26.19
C ASN A 518 6.52 8.18 27.39
N LEU A 519 5.95 9.37 27.64
CA LEU A 519 6.27 10.22 28.78
C LEU A 519 5.03 10.53 29.63
N GLU A 520 5.27 10.93 30.87
CA GLU A 520 4.24 11.21 31.86
C GLU A 520 4.66 12.39 32.75
N THR A 521 3.87 13.46 32.72
CA THR A 521 4.18 14.70 33.46
C THR A 521 4.37 14.42 34.95
N GLY A 522 5.43 14.97 35.55
CA GLY A 522 5.76 14.78 36.97
C GLY A 522 6.27 13.39 37.36
N SER A 523 6.30 12.40 36.46
CA SER A 523 6.77 11.05 36.75
C SER A 523 8.28 11.00 36.99
N ALA A 524 8.71 10.45 38.12
CA ALA A 524 10.12 10.47 38.53
C ALA A 524 11.07 9.74 37.56
N ASN A 525 10.56 8.73 36.83
CA ASN A 525 11.35 7.88 35.92
C ASN A 525 10.91 7.99 34.45
N ALA A 526 9.83 8.71 34.15
CA ALA A 526 9.21 8.77 32.81
C ALA A 526 8.78 10.19 32.39
N SER A 527 9.20 11.25 33.09
CA SER A 527 8.90 12.63 32.68
C SER A 527 9.80 13.18 31.59
N THR A 528 10.91 12.52 31.25
CA THR A 528 11.87 12.98 30.23
C THR A 528 12.34 11.88 29.28
N ALA A 529 12.77 12.27 28.09
CA ALA A 529 13.58 11.45 27.20
C ALA A 529 14.71 12.27 26.57
N LYS A 530 15.87 11.64 26.32
CA LYS A 530 16.82 12.12 25.32
C LYS A 530 16.34 11.73 23.92
N LEU A 531 16.28 12.70 23.02
CA LEU A 531 16.13 12.56 21.58
C LEU A 531 17.51 12.72 20.94
N GLU A 532 17.96 11.73 20.19
CA GLU A 532 19.23 11.77 19.48
C GLU A 532 18.99 11.77 17.97
N TYR A 533 19.98 12.24 17.21
CA TYR A 533 19.90 12.36 15.77
C TYR A 533 21.05 11.60 15.09
N THR A 534 20.90 11.30 13.81
CA THR A 534 21.97 10.76 12.98
C THR A 534 21.86 11.30 11.57
N ILE A 535 22.80 12.15 11.16
CA ILE A 535 22.98 12.51 9.75
C ILE A 535 23.79 11.39 9.08
N SER A 536 23.32 10.97 7.91
CA SER A 536 23.88 9.85 7.15
C SER A 536 23.76 10.06 5.64
N GLY A 537 24.57 9.32 4.90
CA GLY A 537 24.59 9.27 3.44
C GLY A 537 25.10 7.90 2.98
N PRO A 538 25.39 7.73 1.68
CA PRO A 538 25.84 6.42 1.16
C PRO A 538 27.31 6.08 1.46
N GLN A 539 28.10 7.03 1.98
CA GLN A 539 29.51 6.84 2.34
C GLN A 539 29.71 6.73 3.87
N ASN A 540 30.85 6.16 4.29
CA ASN A 540 31.35 6.18 5.68
C ASN A 540 31.90 7.55 6.15
N THR A 541 31.40 8.66 5.60
CA THR A 541 31.82 10.01 5.99
C THR A 541 31.12 10.43 7.29
N ASP A 542 31.84 11.06 8.21
CA ASP A 542 31.23 11.62 9.42
C ASP A 542 30.51 12.95 9.10
N TYR A 543 29.25 12.82 8.69
CA TYR A 543 28.34 13.94 8.46
C TYR A 543 27.89 14.65 9.75
N ASN A 544 28.25 14.14 10.94
CA ASN A 544 27.81 14.66 12.25
C ASN A 544 28.85 15.60 12.88
N ALA A 545 30.14 15.44 12.53
CA ALA A 545 31.25 16.27 13.04
C ALA A 545 31.07 17.80 12.96
N ASN A 546 30.18 18.29 12.08
CA ASN A 546 29.83 19.72 11.96
C ASN A 546 28.31 19.93 11.87
N ALA A 547 27.50 18.99 12.37
CA ALA A 547 26.05 19.05 12.29
C ALA A 547 25.47 20.04 13.31
N ASN A 548 24.75 21.04 12.82
CA ASN A 548 23.88 21.89 13.64
C ASN A 548 22.42 21.50 13.35
N VAL A 549 21.69 21.09 14.39
CA VAL A 549 20.32 20.58 14.33
C VAL A 549 19.44 21.42 15.24
N SER A 550 18.41 22.06 14.67
CA SER A 550 17.37 22.73 15.43
C SER A 550 16.20 21.79 15.71
N TRP A 551 15.56 21.97 16.86
CA TRP A 551 14.46 21.15 17.34
C TRP A 551 13.20 22.01 17.50
N SER A 552 12.06 21.49 17.05
CA SER A 552 10.77 22.19 17.09
C SER A 552 9.60 21.25 17.35
N VAL A 553 8.50 21.85 17.79
CA VAL A 553 7.20 21.20 18.04
C VAL A 553 6.11 22.16 17.55
N ASP A 554 5.02 21.60 17.02
CA ASP A 554 3.91 22.38 16.49
C ASP A 554 3.27 23.29 17.56
N GLU A 555 2.78 24.47 17.16
CA GLU A 555 2.31 25.53 18.08
C GLU A 555 1.27 25.02 19.10
N ALA A 556 0.34 24.16 18.65
CA ALA A 556 -0.70 23.54 19.47
C ALA A 556 -0.15 22.62 20.59
N HIS A 557 1.08 22.11 20.44
CA HIS A 557 1.69 21.14 21.36
C HIS A 557 2.80 21.75 22.24
N LYS A 558 3.17 23.03 22.05
CA LYS A 558 4.19 23.72 22.88
C LYS A 558 3.88 23.79 24.37
N GLY A 559 2.61 23.65 24.78
CA GLY A 559 2.24 23.56 26.19
C GLY A 559 2.40 22.16 26.80
N LEU A 560 2.59 21.13 25.96
CA LEU A 560 2.57 19.72 26.35
C LEU A 560 3.97 19.16 26.58
N VAL A 561 5.00 19.79 25.99
CA VAL A 561 6.41 19.46 26.21
C VAL A 561 7.27 20.71 26.30
N SER A 562 8.33 20.62 27.12
CA SER A 562 9.48 21.51 27.05
C SER A 562 10.61 20.83 26.26
N LEU A 563 11.32 21.59 25.43
CA LEU A 563 12.47 21.13 24.64
C LEU A 563 13.74 21.84 25.11
N ALA A 564 14.76 21.08 25.50
CA ALA A 564 16.07 21.57 25.90
C ALA A 564 17.17 20.97 24.99
N PRO A 565 17.51 21.63 23.87
CA PRO A 565 18.67 21.28 23.05
C PRO A 565 19.97 21.27 23.88
N GLN A 566 20.90 20.38 23.51
CA GLN A 566 22.16 20.13 24.20
C GLN A 566 23.37 20.50 23.33
N GLU A 567 24.57 20.60 23.92
CA GLU A 567 25.80 20.94 23.19
C GLU A 567 26.25 19.87 22.17
N ASP A 568 25.83 18.60 22.34
CA ASP A 568 26.03 17.52 21.36
C ASP A 568 25.00 17.56 20.19
N GLY A 569 24.11 18.56 20.18
CA GLY A 569 23.03 18.72 19.21
C GLY A 569 21.80 17.82 19.47
N SER A 570 21.84 16.96 20.50
CA SER A 570 20.66 16.21 20.95
C SER A 570 19.64 17.14 21.64
N CYS A 571 18.49 16.61 22.03
CA CYS A 571 17.49 17.36 22.80
C CYS A 571 16.94 16.52 23.95
N ILE A 572 16.87 17.10 25.15
CA ILE A 572 16.05 16.55 26.23
C ILE A 572 14.64 17.10 26.06
N VAL A 573 13.68 16.20 25.88
CA VAL A 573 12.24 16.52 25.96
C VAL A 573 11.73 16.22 27.37
N THR A 574 10.93 17.12 27.93
CA THR A 574 10.27 16.98 29.23
C THR A 574 8.76 17.11 29.06
N ALA A 575 7.99 16.18 29.62
CA ALA A 575 6.53 16.22 29.63
C ALA A 575 5.99 17.35 30.53
N THR A 576 5.08 18.16 29.98
CA THR A 576 4.37 19.24 30.69
C THR A 576 2.86 19.22 30.43
N ASN A 577 2.32 18.13 29.86
CA ASN A 577 0.89 17.95 29.68
C ASN A 577 0.17 17.93 31.04
N GLU A 578 -0.83 18.79 31.20
CA GLU A 578 -1.70 18.86 32.39
C GLU A 578 -3.20 18.81 32.01
N GLN A 579 -3.51 18.33 30.81
CA GLN A 579 -4.87 18.05 30.34
C GLN A 579 -5.42 16.77 30.99
N GLU A 580 -6.60 16.32 30.57
CA GLU A 580 -7.21 15.06 31.05
C GLU A 580 -6.77 13.82 30.26
N GLU A 581 -6.29 14.01 29.03
CA GLU A 581 -5.95 12.93 28.09
C GLU A 581 -4.46 12.97 27.69
N ALA A 582 -3.95 11.80 27.28
CA ALA A 582 -2.62 11.67 26.71
C ALA A 582 -2.61 12.14 25.25
N VAL A 583 -1.61 12.94 24.87
CA VAL A 583 -1.53 13.54 23.53
C VAL A 583 -0.28 13.06 22.81
N ASP A 584 -0.43 12.69 21.55
CA ASP A 584 0.68 12.34 20.66
C ASP A 584 1.35 13.61 20.12
N VAL A 585 2.53 13.94 20.65
CA VAL A 585 3.29 15.13 20.30
C VAL A 585 4.34 14.79 19.22
N ILE A 586 4.29 15.51 18.10
CA ILE A 586 5.26 15.40 17.01
C ILE A 586 6.38 16.42 17.22
N ILE A 587 7.60 15.92 17.35
CA ILE A 587 8.82 16.73 17.49
C ILE A 587 9.61 16.58 16.20
N THR A 588 9.94 17.70 15.56
CA THR A 588 10.69 17.75 14.30
C THR A 588 12.10 18.29 14.55
N ALA A 589 13.10 17.60 14.02
CA ALA A 589 14.48 18.05 13.95
C ALA A 589 14.81 18.51 12.52
N ARG A 590 15.57 19.58 12.35
CA ARG A 590 16.06 20.05 11.06
C ARG A 590 17.55 20.40 11.11
N ALA A 591 18.34 19.78 10.24
CA ALA A 591 19.75 20.06 10.09
C ALA A 591 19.97 21.32 9.22
N GLN A 592 21.08 22.02 9.44
CA GLN A 592 21.49 23.19 8.62
C GLN A 592 21.56 22.90 7.11
N SER A 593 21.77 21.64 6.71
CA SER A 593 21.77 21.24 5.30
C SER A 593 20.40 21.37 4.62
N GLY A 594 19.30 21.39 5.39
CA GLY A 594 17.92 21.36 4.91
C GLY A 594 17.17 20.08 5.27
N LEU A 595 17.90 18.97 5.50
CA LEU A 595 17.36 17.67 5.90
C LEU A 595 16.51 17.80 7.18
N ALA A 596 15.40 17.07 7.24
CA ALA A 596 14.48 17.10 8.38
C ALA A 596 13.92 15.70 8.69
N ALA A 597 13.72 15.43 9.98
CA ALA A 597 13.22 14.18 10.52
C ALA A 597 12.25 14.47 11.66
N ALA A 598 11.39 13.53 12.02
CA ALA A 598 10.47 13.71 13.13
C ALA A 598 10.22 12.43 13.91
N ILE A 599 9.83 12.60 15.17
CA ILE A 599 9.55 11.53 16.11
C ILE A 599 8.27 11.86 16.88
N LYS A 600 7.53 10.81 17.25
CA LYS A 600 6.25 10.91 17.97
C LYS A 600 6.45 10.44 19.41
N ILE A 601 6.08 11.29 20.35
CA ILE A 601 6.12 11.00 21.78
C ILE A 601 4.68 11.06 22.30
N ASN A 602 4.18 9.96 22.88
CA ASN A 602 2.92 9.99 23.61
C ASN A 602 3.16 10.64 24.97
N VAL A 603 2.47 11.74 25.26
CA VAL A 603 2.67 12.54 26.48
C VAL A 603 1.41 12.48 27.34
N LYS A 604 1.48 11.66 28.40
CA LYS A 604 0.43 11.52 29.40
C LYS A 604 0.45 12.69 30.40
N PRO A 605 -0.72 13.13 30.89
CA PRO A 605 -0.78 14.06 32.00
C PRO A 605 -0.36 13.39 33.31
N SER A 606 -0.09 14.19 34.35
CA SER A 606 0.33 13.66 35.64
C SER A 606 -0.78 12.82 36.31
N ILE A 607 -0.40 11.66 36.86
CA ILE A 607 -1.30 10.76 37.59
C ILE A 607 -1.76 11.44 38.88
N LEU A 608 -3.07 11.39 39.12
CA LEU A 608 -3.73 11.94 40.31
C LEU A 608 -4.29 10.80 41.17
N PRO A 609 -4.27 10.93 42.52
CA PRO A 609 -4.77 9.90 43.42
C PRO A 609 -6.30 9.75 43.31
N ILE A 610 -6.78 8.53 43.53
CA ILE A 610 -8.20 8.18 43.57
C ILE A 610 -8.47 7.29 44.79
N ASP A 611 -9.55 7.57 45.52
CA ASP A 611 -9.96 6.77 46.68
C ASP A 611 -10.59 5.45 46.24
N LYS A 612 -10.31 4.38 46.97
CA LYS A 612 -11.03 3.11 46.79
C LYS A 612 -12.51 3.27 47.14
N ALA A 613 -13.38 2.57 46.41
CA ALA A 613 -14.81 2.69 46.54
C ALA A 613 -15.29 2.37 47.96
N SER A 614 -16.29 3.12 48.43
CA SER A 614 -16.86 3.00 49.78
C SER A 614 -18.37 2.88 49.72
N ASN A 615 -19.00 2.49 50.84
CA ASN A 615 -20.46 2.29 50.94
C ASN A 615 -21.05 1.36 49.86
N LEU A 616 -20.30 0.34 49.43
CA LEU A 616 -20.75 -0.60 48.42
C LEU A 616 -22.02 -1.34 48.88
N GLN A 617 -23.04 -1.36 48.03
CA GLN A 617 -24.29 -2.12 48.24
C GLN A 617 -24.76 -2.74 46.91
N ILE A 618 -25.27 -3.97 46.96
CA ILE A 618 -25.97 -4.60 45.82
C ILE A 618 -27.48 -4.54 46.09
N ILE A 619 -28.22 -3.91 45.20
CA ILE A 619 -29.67 -3.82 45.22
C ILE A 619 -30.22 -4.70 44.09
N GLN A 620 -31.05 -5.69 44.46
CA GLN A 620 -31.86 -6.43 43.49
C GLN A 620 -33.16 -5.66 43.22
N SER A 621 -33.54 -5.56 41.96
CA SER A 621 -34.72 -4.85 41.48
C SER A 621 -35.83 -5.84 41.08
N THR A 622 -37.10 -5.46 41.28
CA THR A 622 -38.26 -6.30 40.90
C THR A 622 -38.53 -6.38 39.39
N ASP A 623 -37.61 -5.85 38.56
CA ASP A 623 -37.60 -5.94 37.10
C ASP A 623 -36.60 -7.00 36.58
N GLY A 624 -35.99 -7.78 37.49
CA GLY A 624 -34.98 -8.78 37.14
C GLY A 624 -33.58 -8.20 36.90
N THR A 625 -33.30 -6.96 37.32
CA THR A 625 -31.95 -6.38 37.33
C THR A 625 -31.30 -6.39 38.71
N ALA A 626 -29.97 -6.32 38.75
CA ALA A 626 -29.21 -6.06 39.97
C ALA A 626 -28.23 -4.91 39.75
N LYS A 627 -28.21 -3.96 40.69
CA LYS A 627 -27.42 -2.74 40.63
C LYS A 627 -26.42 -2.67 41.79
N VAL A 628 -25.20 -2.23 41.53
CA VAL A 628 -24.23 -1.85 42.58
C VAL A 628 -24.18 -0.33 42.72
N SER A 629 -24.25 0.16 43.95
CA SER A 629 -24.00 1.56 44.33
C SER A 629 -22.77 1.64 45.23
N TYR A 630 -22.01 2.74 45.12
CA TYR A 630 -20.81 3.04 45.89
C TYR A 630 -20.46 4.53 45.76
N ASP A 631 -19.65 5.02 46.70
CA ASP A 631 -19.13 6.39 46.76
C ASP A 631 -17.61 6.43 46.53
N ILE A 632 -17.12 7.47 45.84
CA ILE A 632 -15.68 7.80 45.67
C ILE A 632 -15.48 9.26 46.07
N ASN A 633 -14.81 9.52 47.20
CA ASN A 633 -14.84 10.85 47.84
C ASN A 633 -14.12 11.95 47.03
N ASN A 634 -13.08 11.61 46.29
CA ASN A 634 -12.18 12.53 45.58
C ASN A 634 -12.33 12.50 44.05
N LEU A 635 -13.40 11.89 43.51
CA LEU A 635 -13.68 11.86 42.07
C LEU A 635 -13.85 13.29 41.48
N GLY A 636 -14.40 14.22 42.27
CA GLY A 636 -14.56 15.62 41.90
C GLY A 636 -15.53 15.81 40.73
N VAL A 637 -15.05 16.44 39.65
CA VAL A 637 -15.82 16.69 38.42
C VAL A 637 -15.53 15.68 37.30
N ARG A 638 -14.67 14.68 37.54
CA ARG A 638 -14.28 13.70 36.52
C ARG A 638 -15.33 12.61 36.36
N ALA A 639 -15.33 12.00 35.17
CA ALA A 639 -16.10 10.78 34.95
C ALA A 639 -15.60 9.64 35.86
N ASP A 640 -16.56 8.88 36.37
CA ASP A 640 -16.33 7.58 37.00
C ASP A 640 -16.01 6.59 35.88
N ASN A 641 -14.78 6.08 35.85
CA ASN A 641 -14.28 5.11 34.88
C ASN A 641 -13.98 3.76 35.58
N SER A 642 -14.56 3.50 36.75
CA SER A 642 -14.27 2.32 37.56
C SER A 642 -14.53 1.01 36.83
N ARG A 643 -13.63 0.05 36.99
CA ARG A 643 -13.89 -1.34 36.58
C ARG A 643 -14.80 -1.98 37.62
N ILE A 644 -15.87 -2.62 37.14
CA ILE A 644 -16.81 -3.38 37.96
C ILE A 644 -16.90 -4.78 37.39
N ASN A 645 -16.57 -5.78 38.20
CA ASN A 645 -16.68 -7.18 37.83
C ASN A 645 -17.76 -7.83 38.69
N TRP A 646 -18.66 -8.57 38.05
CA TRP A 646 -19.81 -9.22 38.67
C TRP A 646 -19.64 -10.73 38.67
N TYR A 647 -19.93 -11.35 39.81
CA TYR A 647 -19.79 -12.78 40.05
C TYR A 647 -21.05 -13.35 40.67
N VAL A 648 -21.30 -14.63 40.39
CA VAL A 648 -22.32 -15.44 41.05
C VAL A 648 -21.63 -16.41 42.00
N CYS A 649 -22.10 -16.48 43.24
CA CYS A 649 -21.53 -17.28 44.33
C CYS A 649 -22.54 -18.32 44.82
N ASP A 650 -22.05 -19.45 45.33
CA ASP A 650 -22.89 -20.55 45.81
C ASP A 650 -23.64 -20.23 47.12
N ASP A 651 -23.07 -19.37 47.97
CA ASP A 651 -23.61 -19.06 49.30
C ASP A 651 -23.33 -17.62 49.77
N VAL A 652 -23.88 -17.27 50.94
CA VAL A 652 -23.74 -15.96 51.60
C VAL A 652 -22.29 -15.61 51.97
N ASN A 653 -21.38 -16.60 52.02
CA ASN A 653 -19.97 -16.39 52.28
C ASN A 653 -19.17 -16.03 51.01
N GLY A 654 -19.81 -16.07 49.83
CA GLY A 654 -19.18 -15.78 48.55
C GLY A 654 -18.34 -16.93 47.99
N THR A 655 -18.65 -18.19 48.36
CA THR A 655 -17.93 -19.36 47.84
C THR A 655 -18.16 -19.55 46.33
N ASN A 656 -17.19 -20.20 45.68
CA ASN A 656 -17.17 -20.55 44.25
C ASN A 656 -17.61 -19.40 43.30
N PRO A 657 -16.97 -18.21 43.36
CA PRO A 657 -17.35 -17.06 42.54
C PRO A 657 -17.09 -17.32 41.04
N ILE A 658 -18.17 -17.48 40.26
CA ILE A 658 -18.12 -17.54 38.79
C ILE A 658 -18.24 -16.11 38.25
N HIS A 659 -17.25 -15.64 37.50
CA HIS A 659 -17.29 -14.33 36.83
C HIS A 659 -18.32 -14.37 35.69
N VAL A 660 -19.26 -13.43 35.68
CA VAL A 660 -20.37 -13.38 34.70
C VAL A 660 -20.43 -12.11 33.87
N ALA A 661 -19.90 -10.98 34.36
CA ALA A 661 -19.85 -9.74 33.58
C ALA A 661 -18.76 -8.76 34.06
N THR A 662 -18.16 -8.00 33.13
CA THR A 662 -17.06 -7.05 33.39
C THR A 662 -17.31 -5.69 32.72
N GLY A 663 -17.10 -4.59 33.46
CA GLY A 663 -17.16 -3.22 32.96
C GLY A 663 -15.81 -2.75 32.41
N ARG A 664 -15.80 -2.20 31.19
CA ARG A 664 -14.58 -1.99 30.39
C ARG A 664 -14.02 -0.56 30.39
N GLY A 665 -14.30 0.23 31.42
CA GLY A 665 -13.54 1.45 31.79
C GLY A 665 -13.85 2.74 31.03
N THR A 666 -14.71 2.70 30.01
CA THR A 666 -15.35 3.88 29.38
C THR A 666 -16.57 4.34 30.17
N SER A 667 -17.24 3.41 30.85
CA SER A 667 -18.31 3.65 31.82
C SER A 667 -18.39 2.44 32.78
N PRO A 668 -18.80 2.65 34.04
CA PRO A 668 -18.82 1.61 35.06
C PRO A 668 -20.07 0.74 34.90
N LEU A 669 -19.91 -0.59 34.87
CA LEU A 669 -21.00 -1.57 34.74
C LEU A 669 -21.80 -1.67 36.05
N LYS A 670 -22.56 -0.61 36.36
CA LYS A 670 -23.29 -0.46 37.62
C LYS A 670 -24.55 -1.31 37.71
N SER A 671 -25.03 -1.89 36.61
CA SER A 671 -26.22 -2.74 36.57
C SER A 671 -26.03 -3.93 35.63
N ILE A 672 -26.64 -5.08 35.98
CA ILE A 672 -26.71 -6.29 35.17
C ILE A 672 -28.14 -6.86 35.16
N VAL A 673 -28.48 -7.63 34.13
CA VAL A 673 -29.71 -8.45 34.11
C VAL A 673 -29.43 -9.79 34.81
N ILE A 674 -30.36 -10.23 35.65
CA ILE A 674 -30.27 -11.49 36.39
C ILE A 674 -30.69 -12.64 35.47
N HIS A 675 -29.82 -13.65 35.34
CA HIS A 675 -30.11 -14.86 34.57
C HIS A 675 -30.83 -15.92 35.44
N PRO A 676 -31.85 -16.65 34.93
CA PRO A 676 -32.61 -17.64 35.70
C PRO A 676 -31.79 -18.73 36.41
N ALA A 677 -30.65 -19.13 35.82
CA ALA A 677 -29.73 -20.10 36.42
C ALA A 677 -29.10 -19.63 37.75
N TRP A 678 -29.18 -18.34 38.05
CA TRP A 678 -28.62 -17.74 39.26
C TRP A 678 -29.65 -17.60 40.38
N VAL A 679 -30.94 -17.89 40.16
CA VAL A 679 -31.96 -17.80 41.23
C VAL A 679 -31.60 -18.71 42.41
N GLY A 680 -31.63 -18.15 43.62
CA GLY A 680 -31.16 -18.82 44.85
C GLY A 680 -29.65 -18.78 45.10
N LYS A 681 -28.83 -18.28 44.16
CA LYS A 681 -27.40 -17.99 44.35
C LYS A 681 -27.20 -16.59 44.95
N TYR A 682 -25.96 -16.20 45.25
CA TYR A 682 -25.64 -14.86 45.75
C TYR A 682 -24.88 -14.04 44.70
N LEU A 683 -25.08 -12.74 44.66
CA LEU A 683 -24.28 -11.84 43.81
C LEU A 683 -23.08 -11.30 44.59
N LYS A 684 -21.95 -11.18 43.90
CA LYS A 684 -20.78 -10.43 44.35
C LYS A 684 -20.38 -9.42 43.28
N ALA A 685 -20.07 -8.21 43.69
CA ALA A 685 -19.48 -7.17 42.84
C ALA A 685 -18.12 -6.75 43.39
N THR A 686 -17.14 -6.52 42.52
CA THR A 686 -15.86 -5.90 42.88
C THR A 686 -15.70 -4.59 42.12
N VAL A 687 -15.44 -3.50 42.83
CA VAL A 687 -15.26 -2.16 42.26
C VAL A 687 -13.81 -1.72 42.45
N GLU A 688 -13.15 -1.38 41.35
CA GLU A 688 -11.80 -0.80 41.31
C GLU A 688 -11.92 0.66 40.85
N SER A 689 -11.79 1.60 41.79
CA SER A 689 -11.97 3.03 41.50
C SER A 689 -11.01 3.50 40.42
N LYS A 690 -11.52 4.22 39.42
CA LYS A 690 -10.69 4.88 38.41
C LYS A 690 -11.38 6.13 37.88
N HIS A 691 -10.57 7.14 37.57
CA HIS A 691 -10.92 8.22 36.65
C HIS A 691 -9.83 8.35 35.57
N ILE A 692 -10.05 9.16 34.54
CA ILE A 692 -9.17 9.23 33.36
C ILE A 692 -7.67 9.48 33.69
N ARG A 693 -7.36 10.28 34.72
CA ARG A 693 -6.00 10.57 35.22
C ARG A 693 -5.51 9.72 36.39
N SER A 694 -6.08 8.54 36.67
CA SER A 694 -5.60 7.67 37.77
C SER A 694 -5.28 6.26 37.28
N ASP A 695 -4.46 5.54 38.04
CA ASP A 695 -4.50 4.07 38.04
C ASP A 695 -5.81 3.54 38.66
N TYR A 696 -5.96 2.21 38.68
CA TYR A 696 -7.02 1.56 39.45
C TYR A 696 -6.66 1.55 40.94
N ALA A 697 -7.61 1.91 41.80
CA ALA A 697 -7.49 1.68 43.24
C ALA A 697 -7.59 0.18 43.58
N GLU A 698 -7.22 -0.16 44.82
CA GLU A 698 -7.47 -1.47 45.42
C GLU A 698 -8.95 -1.89 45.25
N ALA A 699 -9.17 -3.11 44.75
CA ALA A 699 -10.50 -3.66 44.49
C ALA A 699 -11.28 -3.87 45.80
N VAL A 700 -12.44 -3.20 45.93
CA VAL A 700 -13.35 -3.38 47.07
C VAL A 700 -14.49 -4.31 46.66
N SER A 701 -14.80 -5.30 47.51
CA SER A 701 -15.84 -6.31 47.26
C SER A 701 -17.10 -6.04 48.07
N VAL A 702 -18.26 -6.40 47.51
CA VAL A 702 -19.54 -6.52 48.22
C VAL A 702 -20.26 -7.80 47.80
N LEU A 703 -20.98 -8.43 48.73
CA LEU A 703 -21.90 -9.54 48.52
C LEU A 703 -23.35 -9.07 48.73
N SER A 704 -24.32 -9.71 48.09
CA SER A 704 -25.74 -9.42 48.34
C SER A 704 -26.19 -10.00 49.68
N ASP A 705 -26.87 -9.20 50.52
CA ASP A 705 -27.36 -9.63 51.84
C ASP A 705 -28.40 -10.76 51.77
N ALA A 706 -29.04 -10.91 50.62
CA ALA A 706 -30.02 -11.94 50.28
C ALA A 706 -29.57 -12.73 49.03
N PRO A 707 -30.03 -13.99 48.88
CA PRO A 707 -29.91 -14.69 47.61
C PRO A 707 -30.75 -14.01 46.52
N ILE A 708 -30.45 -14.35 45.27
CA ILE A 708 -31.15 -13.87 44.08
C ILE A 708 -32.60 -14.35 44.11
N SER A 709 -33.55 -13.42 44.12
CA SER A 709 -34.98 -13.75 44.06
C SER A 709 -35.42 -14.14 42.65
N ASN A 710 -36.65 -14.66 42.52
CA ASN A 710 -37.26 -14.98 41.22
C ASN A 710 -38.15 -13.83 40.70
N ASP A 711 -38.12 -12.65 41.34
CA ASP A 711 -39.02 -11.54 41.02
C ASP A 711 -38.49 -10.76 39.81
N GLY A 712 -39.31 -10.64 38.76
CA GLY A 712 -38.91 -9.97 37.50
C GLY A 712 -37.92 -10.76 36.63
N VAL A 713 -37.28 -11.81 37.16
CA VAL A 713 -36.31 -12.65 36.42
C VAL A 713 -36.99 -13.32 35.22
N MET A 714 -36.62 -12.89 34.02
CA MET A 714 -37.29 -13.28 32.78
C MET A 714 -37.03 -14.74 32.43
N SER A 715 -38.10 -15.51 32.15
CA SER A 715 -37.97 -16.84 31.57
C SER A 715 -37.53 -16.74 30.10
N PHE A 716 -36.24 -16.95 29.84
CA PHE A 716 -35.65 -16.83 28.50
C PHE A 716 -36.18 -17.88 27.51
N ASN A 717 -37.22 -17.53 26.76
CA ASN A 717 -37.47 -18.06 25.42
C ASN A 717 -36.67 -17.27 24.36
N GLU A 718 -36.01 -16.20 24.78
CA GLU A 718 -35.15 -15.31 24.02
C GLU A 718 -34.01 -14.88 24.94
N TYR A 719 -32.78 -14.76 24.42
CA TYR A 719 -31.61 -14.25 25.14
C TYR A 719 -30.73 -13.46 24.16
N GLU A 720 -30.63 -12.16 24.38
CA GLU A 720 -29.67 -11.29 23.70
C GLU A 720 -28.44 -11.11 24.59
N VAL A 721 -27.25 -11.32 24.02
CA VAL A 721 -26.00 -11.37 24.78
C VAL A 721 -25.40 -9.96 24.85
N ASN A 722 -25.23 -9.43 26.06
CA ASN A 722 -24.47 -8.19 26.26
C ASN A 722 -22.97 -8.47 26.05
N LEU A 723 -22.52 -8.32 24.81
CA LEU A 723 -21.14 -8.59 24.40
C LEU A 723 -20.12 -7.60 25.01
N GLU A 724 -20.52 -6.36 25.27
CA GLU A 724 -19.66 -5.36 25.94
C GLU A 724 -19.32 -5.78 27.38
N ALA A 725 -20.34 -6.23 28.11
CA ALA A 725 -20.19 -6.71 29.48
C ALA A 725 -19.65 -8.15 29.58
N PHE A 726 -19.48 -8.87 28.46
CA PHE A 726 -19.16 -10.30 28.43
C PHE A 726 -17.84 -10.62 29.16
N ALA A 727 -17.84 -11.58 30.08
CA ALA A 727 -16.63 -12.06 30.74
C ALA A 727 -15.76 -12.85 29.74
N THR A 728 -14.52 -12.41 29.53
CA THR A 728 -13.61 -12.94 28.49
C THR A 728 -12.51 -13.86 29.06
N ASP A 729 -12.63 -14.28 30.32
CA ASP A 729 -11.66 -15.16 30.98
C ASP A 729 -11.74 -16.60 30.43
N ASN A 730 -10.60 -17.20 30.11
CA ASN A 730 -10.55 -18.58 29.60
C ASN A 730 -11.10 -19.58 30.63
N ASN A 731 -12.27 -20.16 30.36
CA ASN A 731 -12.95 -21.12 31.20
C ASN A 731 -13.59 -22.23 30.35
N MET A 732 -13.12 -23.46 30.54
CA MET A 732 -13.62 -24.66 29.85
C MET A 732 -14.65 -25.46 30.66
N THR A 733 -15.12 -24.92 31.81
CA THR A 733 -16.03 -25.63 32.72
C THR A 733 -17.46 -25.56 32.23
N ILE A 734 -18.04 -26.73 31.89
CA ILE A 734 -19.39 -26.80 31.29
C ILE A 734 -20.47 -26.76 32.38
N LEU A 735 -21.03 -25.57 32.63
CA LEU A 735 -22.08 -25.34 33.63
C LEU A 735 -23.38 -24.84 32.96
N PRO A 736 -24.55 -25.44 33.23
CA PRO A 736 -25.83 -24.98 32.71
C PRO A 736 -26.15 -23.53 33.13
N GLY A 737 -26.44 -22.68 32.15
CA GLY A 737 -26.70 -21.25 32.32
C GLY A 737 -25.45 -20.36 32.37
N TYR A 738 -24.28 -20.87 31.99
CA TYR A 738 -23.02 -20.13 31.93
C TYR A 738 -22.31 -20.33 30.59
N TRP A 739 -21.33 -19.46 30.32
CA TRP A 739 -20.51 -19.48 29.11
C TRP A 739 -19.21 -20.25 29.31
N ILE A 740 -18.90 -21.11 28.35
CA ILE A 740 -17.54 -21.58 28.07
C ILE A 740 -16.87 -20.52 27.21
N VAL A 741 -15.62 -20.18 27.50
CA VAL A 741 -14.86 -19.15 26.79
C VAL A 741 -13.43 -19.62 26.60
N ASN A 742 -12.93 -19.55 25.36
CA ASN A 742 -11.55 -19.87 25.02
C ASN A 742 -11.02 -18.90 23.95
N ASN A 743 -9.98 -18.15 24.29
CA ASN A 743 -9.24 -17.25 23.41
C ASN A 743 -10.13 -16.20 22.72
N ALA A 744 -11.06 -15.61 23.48
CA ALA A 744 -11.89 -14.47 23.09
C ALA A 744 -11.45 -13.18 23.82
N SER A 745 -11.77 -12.03 23.23
CA SER A 745 -11.52 -10.67 23.72
C SER A 745 -12.69 -9.78 23.34
N TYR A 746 -12.79 -8.58 23.91
CA TYR A 746 -13.72 -7.54 23.45
C TYR A 746 -12.98 -6.22 23.23
N GLY A 747 -13.31 -5.50 22.17
CA GLY A 747 -12.74 -4.18 21.87
C GLY A 747 -13.04 -3.71 20.45
N THR A 748 -12.45 -2.59 20.07
CA THR A 748 -12.57 -1.97 18.74
C THR A 748 -11.38 -2.34 17.85
N GLY A 749 -11.65 -2.78 16.63
CA GLY A 749 -10.63 -3.04 15.60
C GLY A 749 -10.79 -2.14 14.38
N ALA A 750 -9.68 -1.54 13.93
CA ALA A 750 -9.59 -0.81 12.67
C ALA A 750 -8.21 -1.05 12.04
N LYS A 751 -8.14 -1.74 10.90
CA LYS A 751 -6.90 -1.96 10.13
C LYS A 751 -7.18 -1.96 8.62
N ASN A 752 -6.19 -1.60 7.82
CA ASN A 752 -6.24 -1.61 6.35
C ASN A 752 -7.42 -0.82 5.76
N GLY A 753 -7.59 0.44 6.19
CA GLY A 753 -8.65 1.35 5.71
C GLY A 753 -10.05 1.11 6.29
N PHE A 754 -10.25 0.05 7.09
CA PHE A 754 -11.57 -0.26 7.65
C PHE A 754 -11.98 0.68 8.80
N LYS A 755 -13.26 1.08 8.83
CA LYS A 755 -13.86 1.78 9.97
C LYS A 755 -13.79 0.92 11.23
N GLY A 756 -13.58 1.56 12.37
CA GLY A 756 -13.54 0.88 13.67
C GLY A 756 -14.85 0.16 13.98
N TYR A 757 -14.80 -1.17 14.06
CA TYR A 757 -15.91 -1.99 14.51
C TYR A 757 -15.62 -2.52 15.92
N THR A 758 -16.60 -2.43 16.81
CA THR A 758 -16.47 -2.83 18.23
C THR A 758 -17.28 -4.09 18.46
N GLY A 759 -16.69 -5.09 19.11
CA GLY A 759 -17.37 -6.34 19.39
C GLY A 759 -16.52 -7.36 20.13
N LEU A 760 -17.11 -8.53 20.40
CA LEU A 760 -16.39 -9.70 20.86
C LEU A 760 -15.60 -10.28 19.68
N TYR A 761 -14.30 -10.51 19.83
CA TYR A 761 -13.44 -11.03 18.78
C TYR A 761 -12.52 -12.14 19.29
N PHE A 762 -11.99 -12.93 18.36
CA PHE A 762 -11.16 -14.09 18.70
C PHE A 762 -9.67 -13.79 18.50
N ASN A 763 -8.85 -14.14 19.49
CA ASN A 763 -7.39 -13.95 19.49
C ASN A 763 -6.67 -15.05 18.69
N GLY A 764 -7.19 -15.38 17.50
CA GLY A 764 -6.91 -16.63 16.78
C GLY A 764 -5.43 -16.89 16.48
N SER A 765 -4.98 -18.12 16.71
CA SER A 765 -3.59 -18.51 16.50
C SER A 765 -3.42 -20.01 16.21
N LYS A 766 -2.96 -20.32 15.00
CA LYS A 766 -2.52 -21.66 14.58
C LYS A 766 -1.12 -22.06 15.08
N SER A 767 -0.41 -21.19 15.82
CA SER A 767 0.98 -21.42 16.26
C SER A 767 1.19 -21.35 17.78
N THR A 768 0.11 -21.44 18.56
CA THR A 768 0.13 -21.55 20.03
C THR A 768 -0.28 -22.94 20.49
N SER A 769 0.02 -23.28 21.74
CA SER A 769 -0.37 -24.56 22.37
C SER A 769 -1.88 -24.80 22.50
N VAL A 770 -2.70 -23.81 22.16
CA VAL A 770 -4.16 -23.90 22.01
C VAL A 770 -4.48 -23.38 20.60
N PRO A 771 -4.88 -24.24 19.64
CA PRO A 771 -4.94 -23.87 18.21
C PRO A 771 -6.30 -23.34 17.74
N PHE A 772 -7.24 -23.08 18.64
CA PHE A 772 -8.60 -22.62 18.33
C PHE A 772 -9.13 -21.62 19.36
N SER A 773 -10.18 -20.89 18.95
CA SER A 773 -11.00 -20.06 19.83
C SER A 773 -12.46 -20.54 19.77
N GLU A 774 -13.17 -20.51 20.90
CA GLU A 774 -14.61 -20.76 20.95
C GLU A 774 -15.31 -20.03 22.10
N ILE A 775 -16.60 -19.74 21.91
CA ILE A 775 -17.55 -19.49 22.99
C ILE A 775 -18.74 -20.43 22.82
N ASP A 776 -18.99 -21.31 23.80
CA ASP A 776 -20.11 -22.25 23.80
C ASP A 776 -21.02 -21.93 25.01
N TYR A 777 -22.34 -21.94 24.82
CA TYR A 777 -23.33 -21.76 25.89
C TYR A 777 -24.22 -22.99 26.01
N THR A 778 -24.36 -23.50 27.23
CA THR A 778 -25.31 -24.55 27.59
C THR A 778 -26.42 -23.93 28.44
N PRO A 779 -27.71 -23.94 28.02
CA PRO A 779 -28.79 -23.45 28.87
C PRO A 779 -29.01 -24.34 30.10
N VAL A 780 -29.88 -23.90 31.00
CA VAL A 780 -30.41 -24.72 32.10
C VAL A 780 -31.13 -25.97 31.58
N ASP A 781 -31.29 -26.99 32.43
CA ASP A 781 -31.97 -28.23 32.05
C ASP A 781 -33.41 -27.98 31.58
N GLY A 782 -33.76 -28.50 30.41
CA GLY A 782 -35.05 -28.29 29.78
C GLY A 782 -35.16 -29.05 28.45
N THR A 783 -36.36 -29.07 27.88
CA THR A 783 -36.59 -29.53 26.51
C THR A 783 -36.61 -28.31 25.59
N TYR A 784 -35.81 -28.34 24.54
CA TYR A 784 -35.72 -27.26 23.56
C TYR A 784 -36.13 -27.78 22.19
N GLY A 785 -37.19 -27.22 21.63
CA GLY A 785 -37.65 -27.49 20.27
C GLY A 785 -36.85 -26.70 19.24
N ASP A 786 -37.56 -26.07 18.30
CA ASP A 786 -36.98 -25.15 17.33
C ASP A 786 -36.16 -24.04 18.00
N MET A 787 -35.03 -23.70 17.38
CA MET A 787 -34.15 -22.60 17.79
C MET A 787 -33.90 -21.65 16.63
N ARG A 788 -33.75 -20.36 16.92
CA ARG A 788 -33.15 -19.36 16.02
C ARG A 788 -31.98 -18.68 16.70
N LEU A 789 -30.94 -18.37 15.93
CA LEU A 789 -29.79 -17.59 16.33
C LEU A 789 -29.57 -16.51 15.27
N THR A 790 -29.48 -15.25 15.70
CA THR A 790 -29.19 -14.10 14.84
C THR A 790 -27.92 -13.42 15.35
N MET A 791 -26.96 -13.17 14.46
CA MET A 791 -25.65 -12.62 14.80
C MET A 791 -25.22 -11.57 13.77
N LYS A 792 -24.56 -10.52 14.23
CA LYS A 792 -23.93 -9.50 13.37
C LYS A 792 -22.41 -9.57 13.49
N VAL A 793 -21.71 -9.60 12.36
CA VAL A 793 -20.24 -9.71 12.32
C VAL A 793 -19.57 -8.78 11.31
N ALA A 794 -18.32 -8.47 11.61
CA ALA A 794 -17.39 -7.73 10.77
C ALA A 794 -16.03 -8.46 10.71
N PRO A 795 -15.50 -8.81 9.52
CA PRO A 795 -14.10 -9.22 9.40
C PRO A 795 -13.14 -8.10 9.87
N GLY A 796 -12.00 -8.47 10.46
CA GLY A 796 -10.93 -7.52 10.86
C GLY A 796 -10.10 -6.95 9.71
N LYS A 797 -10.50 -7.24 8.45
CA LYS A 797 -9.91 -6.82 7.18
C LYS A 797 -11.04 -6.74 6.13
N THR A 798 -10.76 -6.26 4.93
CA THR A 798 -11.71 -6.30 3.80
C THR A 798 -12.21 -7.73 3.54
N ALA A 799 -13.53 -7.95 3.53
CA ALA A 799 -14.18 -9.20 3.12
C ALA A 799 -13.63 -10.47 3.82
N ALA A 800 -13.60 -11.60 3.10
CA ALA A 800 -13.08 -12.88 3.57
C ALA A 800 -11.64 -12.82 4.12
N GLN A 801 -10.84 -11.80 3.78
CA GLN A 801 -9.46 -11.65 4.22
C GLN A 801 -9.34 -11.62 5.76
N GLY A 802 -10.43 -11.32 6.50
CA GLY A 802 -10.51 -11.48 7.95
C GLY A 802 -10.16 -12.89 8.46
N PHE A 803 -10.42 -13.96 7.69
CA PHE A 803 -10.01 -15.33 8.03
C PHE A 803 -8.53 -15.62 7.75
N GLY A 804 -7.85 -14.79 6.95
CA GLY A 804 -6.41 -14.82 6.70
C GLY A 804 -5.91 -15.78 5.61
N SER A 805 -6.26 -17.08 5.67
CA SER A 805 -5.85 -18.10 4.68
C SER A 805 -7.05 -18.90 4.14
N LYS A 806 -6.93 -19.54 2.97
CA LYS A 806 -7.96 -20.45 2.43
C LYS A 806 -8.20 -21.62 3.40
N GLY A 807 -9.46 -22.03 3.57
CA GLY A 807 -9.88 -23.10 4.47
C GLY A 807 -9.99 -22.71 5.96
N ASN A 808 -9.65 -21.48 6.35
CA ASN A 808 -9.98 -20.93 7.66
C ASN A 808 -11.46 -20.50 7.72
N PHE A 809 -12.08 -20.47 8.90
CA PHE A 809 -13.54 -20.34 9.02
C PHE A 809 -14.05 -19.77 10.36
N ILE A 810 -15.30 -19.31 10.34
CA ILE A 810 -16.17 -19.18 11.52
C ILE A 810 -17.28 -20.22 11.45
N GLU A 811 -17.61 -20.82 12.58
CA GLU A 811 -18.66 -21.82 12.74
C GLU A 811 -19.66 -21.36 13.80
N VAL A 812 -20.95 -21.29 13.43
CA VAL A 812 -22.05 -20.86 14.31
C VAL A 812 -22.91 -22.08 14.63
N ARG A 813 -22.81 -22.54 15.88
CA ARG A 813 -23.35 -23.80 16.38
C ARG A 813 -24.76 -23.62 16.94
N ILE A 814 -25.65 -24.57 16.66
CA ILE A 814 -27.06 -24.56 17.06
C ILE A 814 -27.54 -26.00 17.35
N LYS A 815 -28.55 -26.18 18.21
CA LYS A 815 -29.04 -27.51 18.64
C LYS A 815 -27.89 -28.41 19.14
N TYR A 816 -26.95 -27.80 19.84
CA TYR A 816 -25.63 -28.32 20.13
C TYR A 816 -25.47 -28.66 21.62
N ASP A 817 -24.63 -29.65 21.91
CA ASP A 817 -24.24 -30.04 23.26
C ASP A 817 -22.72 -29.91 23.42
N ALA A 818 -22.30 -28.99 24.28
CA ALA A 818 -20.89 -28.73 24.55
C ALA A 818 -20.18 -29.90 25.27
N LYS A 819 -20.92 -30.79 25.96
CA LYS A 819 -20.36 -31.95 26.69
C LYS A 819 -19.93 -33.06 25.74
N THR A 820 -20.76 -33.38 24.75
CA THR A 820 -20.42 -34.35 23.70
C THR A 820 -19.79 -33.70 22.46
N LYS A 821 -19.75 -32.36 22.37
CA LYS A 821 -19.30 -31.59 21.20
C LYS A 821 -20.03 -31.98 19.90
N THR A 822 -21.29 -32.42 20.03
CA THR A 822 -22.16 -32.85 18.92
C THR A 822 -23.35 -31.90 18.70
N GLY A 823 -23.91 -31.89 17.50
CA GLY A 823 -25.03 -31.01 17.14
C GLY A 823 -24.97 -30.61 15.66
N TYR A 824 -25.34 -29.37 15.38
CA TYR A 824 -25.28 -28.80 14.04
C TYR A 824 -24.65 -27.40 14.05
N ALA A 825 -24.21 -26.93 12.89
CA ALA A 825 -23.73 -25.57 12.70
C ALA A 825 -23.92 -25.11 11.26
N VAL A 826 -23.80 -23.80 11.03
CA VAL A 826 -23.31 -23.29 9.75
C VAL A 826 -21.82 -22.97 9.89
N ARG A 827 -21.03 -23.31 8.87
CA ARG A 827 -19.63 -22.92 8.73
C ARG A 827 -19.47 -21.99 7.52
N ILE A 828 -18.91 -20.81 7.74
CA ILE A 828 -18.52 -19.87 6.69
C ILE A 828 -17.02 -20.00 6.53
N GLU A 829 -16.58 -20.58 5.42
CA GLU A 829 -15.20 -21.00 5.17
C GLU A 829 -14.60 -20.19 4.02
N ARG A 830 -13.34 -19.77 4.15
CA ARG A 830 -12.68 -18.91 3.17
C ARG A 830 -12.20 -19.67 1.93
N GLU A 831 -12.49 -19.09 0.77
CA GLU A 831 -11.93 -19.47 -0.53
C GLU A 831 -10.78 -18.54 -0.97
N SER A 832 -10.36 -18.63 -2.23
CA SER A 832 -9.37 -17.74 -2.84
C SER A 832 -9.92 -16.31 -3.03
N GLY A 833 -9.03 -15.31 -2.96
CA GLY A 833 -9.42 -13.91 -3.11
C GLY A 833 -10.27 -13.39 -1.94
N ASP A 834 -11.37 -12.73 -2.29
CA ASP A 834 -12.35 -12.05 -1.42
C ASP A 834 -13.55 -12.92 -1.01
N SER A 835 -13.59 -14.19 -1.45
CA SER A 835 -14.77 -15.06 -1.39
C SER A 835 -14.79 -16.08 -0.23
N THR A 836 -15.99 -16.56 0.08
CA THR A 836 -16.29 -17.64 1.04
C THR A 836 -17.27 -18.66 0.44
N ILE A 837 -17.42 -19.79 1.13
CA ILE A 837 -18.51 -20.76 0.95
C ILE A 837 -19.21 -21.02 2.29
N VAL A 838 -20.53 -21.18 2.23
CA VAL A 838 -21.38 -21.41 3.40
C VAL A 838 -21.82 -22.87 3.41
N LYS A 839 -21.50 -23.60 4.48
CA LYS A 839 -21.78 -25.04 4.65
C LYS A 839 -22.71 -25.26 5.84
N LEU A 840 -23.84 -25.92 5.64
CA LEU A 840 -24.58 -26.53 6.76
C LEU A 840 -23.88 -27.83 7.15
N VAL A 841 -23.56 -28.00 8.42
CA VAL A 841 -22.78 -29.15 8.90
C VAL A 841 -23.42 -29.82 10.13
N LYS A 842 -23.25 -31.13 10.21
CA LYS A 842 -23.48 -31.94 11.41
C LYS A 842 -22.15 -32.15 12.13
N LEU A 843 -22.15 -31.92 13.44
CA LEU A 843 -21.02 -32.13 14.34
C LEU A 843 -21.21 -33.44 15.12
N SER A 844 -20.18 -34.26 15.14
CA SER A 844 -20.13 -35.59 15.78
C SER A 844 -18.73 -35.86 16.31
N LEU A 845 -18.53 -36.93 17.09
CA LEU A 845 -17.19 -37.42 17.46
C LEU A 845 -16.91 -38.77 16.79
N ASP A 846 -15.64 -39.04 16.50
CA ASP A 846 -15.14 -40.38 16.19
C ASP A 846 -14.91 -41.22 17.48
N ALA A 847 -14.41 -42.46 17.33
CA ALA A 847 -14.18 -43.37 18.46
C ALA A 847 -13.05 -42.88 19.39
N GLU A 848 -12.17 -42.05 18.86
CA GLU A 848 -11.03 -41.41 19.53
C GLU A 848 -11.44 -40.09 20.23
N GLY A 849 -12.69 -39.65 20.07
CA GLY A 849 -13.24 -38.45 20.71
C GLY A 849 -12.91 -37.13 20.00
N LYS A 850 -12.41 -37.18 18.76
CA LYS A 850 -12.12 -36.00 17.92
C LYS A 850 -13.37 -35.62 17.12
N GLN A 851 -13.56 -34.31 16.91
CA GLN A 851 -14.73 -33.81 16.19
C GLN A 851 -14.67 -34.13 14.69
N VAL A 852 -15.72 -34.78 14.20
CA VAL A 852 -16.00 -35.10 12.81
C VAL A 852 -17.12 -34.20 12.29
N VAL A 853 -16.84 -33.52 11.19
CA VAL A 853 -17.72 -32.54 10.53
C VAL A 853 -18.28 -33.17 9.25
N THR A 854 -19.60 -33.34 9.18
CA THR A 854 -20.28 -33.86 7.98
C THR A 854 -21.02 -32.71 7.30
N VAL A 855 -20.70 -32.40 6.04
CA VAL A 855 -21.44 -31.41 5.25
C VAL A 855 -22.81 -31.98 4.85
N LEU A 856 -23.86 -31.21 5.09
CA LEU A 856 -25.26 -31.55 4.76
C LEU A 856 -25.73 -30.78 3.51
N ALA A 857 -25.35 -29.51 3.40
CA ALA A 857 -25.59 -28.64 2.24
C ALA A 857 -24.47 -27.59 2.12
N GLN A 858 -24.27 -27.04 0.93
CA GLN A 858 -23.27 -25.99 0.68
C GLN A 858 -23.78 -24.99 -0.38
N SER A 859 -23.40 -23.72 -0.24
CA SER A 859 -23.61 -22.67 -1.23
C SER A 859 -22.65 -22.76 -2.42
N GLN A 860 -22.92 -21.94 -3.45
CA GLN A 860 -21.88 -21.51 -4.40
C GLN A 860 -20.95 -20.47 -3.72
N SER A 861 -19.85 -20.10 -4.37
CA SER A 861 -18.93 -19.06 -3.89
C SER A 861 -19.65 -17.71 -3.70
N THR A 862 -19.35 -17.02 -2.62
CA THR A 862 -20.13 -15.88 -2.14
C THR A 862 -19.25 -14.80 -1.51
N SER A 863 -19.71 -13.55 -1.60
CA SER A 863 -19.09 -12.36 -1.02
C SER A 863 -19.86 -11.81 0.20
N VAL A 864 -20.80 -12.58 0.77
CA VAL A 864 -21.62 -12.16 1.94
C VAL A 864 -20.84 -11.69 3.16
N TYR A 865 -19.58 -12.10 3.32
CA TYR A 865 -18.78 -11.82 4.53
C TYR A 865 -18.13 -10.42 4.50
N LEU A 866 -18.93 -9.40 4.27
CA LEU A 866 -18.56 -7.97 4.26
C LEU A 866 -19.24 -7.24 5.43
N THR A 867 -18.54 -6.29 6.03
CA THR A 867 -19.06 -5.50 7.18
C THR A 867 -20.18 -4.54 6.76
N GLU A 868 -21.37 -4.55 7.36
CA GLU A 868 -21.86 -5.46 8.40
C GLU A 868 -22.60 -6.66 7.78
N CYS A 869 -22.17 -7.86 8.16
CA CYS A 869 -22.75 -9.14 7.74
C CYS A 869 -23.73 -9.62 8.81
N THR A 870 -24.95 -9.97 8.40
CA THR A 870 -25.97 -10.51 9.30
C THR A 870 -26.18 -11.99 8.98
N ILE A 871 -26.03 -12.84 10.00
CA ILE A 871 -26.14 -14.29 9.92
C ILE A 871 -27.36 -14.73 10.73
N ASN A 872 -28.33 -15.35 10.08
CA ASN A 872 -29.50 -15.96 10.69
C ASN A 872 -29.42 -17.47 10.52
N VAL A 873 -29.42 -18.23 11.61
CA VAL A 873 -29.42 -19.71 11.62
C VAL A 873 -30.64 -20.16 12.40
N TRP A 874 -31.47 -21.03 11.85
CA TRP A 874 -32.60 -21.56 12.62
C TRP A 874 -32.92 -23.01 12.28
N THR A 875 -33.66 -23.64 13.18
CA THR A 875 -34.17 -24.99 13.02
C THR A 875 -35.68 -24.98 13.14
N GLN A 876 -36.36 -25.65 12.22
CA GLN A 876 -37.81 -25.71 12.15
C GLN A 876 -38.23 -26.98 11.39
N ASP A 877 -39.30 -27.63 11.84
CA ASP A 877 -40.00 -28.72 11.13
C ASP A 877 -39.09 -29.88 10.64
N GLY A 878 -37.99 -30.14 11.37
CA GLY A 878 -37.01 -31.18 11.03
C GLY A 878 -35.82 -30.72 10.18
N LYS A 879 -35.76 -29.44 9.80
CA LYS A 879 -34.68 -28.85 8.99
C LYS A 879 -33.81 -27.87 9.77
N LEU A 880 -32.57 -27.74 9.31
CA LEU A 880 -31.68 -26.61 9.58
C LEU A 880 -31.72 -25.66 8.39
N TYR A 881 -31.83 -24.37 8.69
CA TYR A 881 -31.87 -23.28 7.73
C TYR A 881 -30.77 -22.28 8.05
N THR A 882 -30.28 -21.57 7.04
CA THR A 882 -29.46 -20.38 7.21
C THR A 882 -29.75 -19.36 6.13
N HIS A 883 -29.87 -18.10 6.54
CA HIS A 883 -29.88 -16.92 5.68
C HIS A 883 -28.70 -16.02 6.07
N ILE A 884 -27.86 -15.63 5.11
CA ILE A 884 -26.76 -14.68 5.32
C ILE A 884 -26.88 -13.54 4.30
N GLU A 885 -26.75 -12.31 4.78
CA GLU A 885 -26.75 -11.10 3.96
C GLU A 885 -25.69 -10.11 4.45
N THR A 886 -25.38 -9.12 3.61
CA THR A 886 -24.56 -7.97 4.01
C THR A 886 -25.18 -6.68 3.48
N SER A 887 -25.03 -5.63 4.29
CA SER A 887 -25.42 -4.25 3.92
C SER A 887 -24.35 -3.53 3.09
N ALA A 888 -23.20 -4.16 2.85
CA ALA A 888 -22.10 -3.59 2.08
C ALA A 888 -22.32 -3.67 0.57
N GLU A 889 -21.87 -2.62 -0.13
CA GLU A 889 -21.67 -2.68 -1.58
C GLU A 889 -20.66 -3.79 -1.92
N GLN A 890 -20.97 -4.56 -2.96
CA GLN A 890 -20.17 -5.71 -3.34
C GLN A 890 -18.92 -5.26 -4.12
N PRO A 891 -17.72 -5.80 -3.85
CA PRO A 891 -16.55 -5.55 -4.67
C PRO A 891 -16.85 -5.84 -6.15
N LYS A 892 -16.39 -4.98 -7.06
CA LYS A 892 -16.56 -5.19 -8.51
C LYS A 892 -16.04 -6.57 -8.95
N THR A 893 -14.93 -7.03 -8.36
CA THR A 893 -14.38 -8.38 -8.53
C THR A 893 -15.36 -9.51 -8.21
N ALA A 894 -16.19 -9.34 -7.19
CA ALA A 894 -17.20 -10.32 -6.79
C ALA A 894 -18.43 -10.28 -7.71
N VAL A 895 -18.85 -9.08 -8.13
CA VAL A 895 -19.96 -8.89 -9.08
C VAL A 895 -19.61 -9.45 -10.46
N ASP A 896 -18.44 -9.13 -10.99
CA ASP A 896 -17.97 -9.61 -12.30
C ASP A 896 -17.80 -11.14 -12.34
N LYS A 897 -17.51 -11.76 -11.18
CA LYS A 897 -17.40 -13.22 -11.01
C LYS A 897 -18.71 -13.90 -10.59
N GLY A 898 -19.81 -13.15 -10.49
CA GLY A 898 -21.13 -13.69 -10.18
C GLY A 898 -21.28 -14.27 -8.76
N TYR A 899 -20.44 -13.87 -7.81
CA TYR A 899 -20.54 -14.34 -6.42
C TYR A 899 -21.85 -13.89 -5.77
N LEU A 900 -22.43 -14.77 -4.95
CA LEU A 900 -23.69 -14.47 -4.27
C LEU A 900 -23.49 -13.38 -3.20
N SER A 901 -24.32 -12.34 -3.21
CA SER A 901 -24.34 -11.25 -2.21
C SER A 901 -25.27 -11.52 -1.02
N SER A 902 -26.12 -12.54 -1.12
CA SER A 902 -26.93 -13.13 -0.06
C SER A 902 -27.03 -14.64 -0.30
N VAL A 903 -27.14 -15.43 0.77
CA VAL A 903 -27.16 -16.90 0.70
C VAL A 903 -28.25 -17.46 1.61
N ASP A 904 -29.22 -18.14 0.99
CA ASP A 904 -30.18 -19.03 1.64
C ASP A 904 -29.81 -20.49 1.38
N ILE A 905 -29.70 -21.29 2.44
CA ILE A 905 -29.49 -22.75 2.36
C ILE A 905 -30.28 -23.50 3.44
N GLU A 906 -30.77 -24.69 3.11
CA GLU A 906 -31.46 -25.60 4.03
C GLU A 906 -30.92 -27.03 3.95
N ALA A 907 -31.09 -27.81 5.02
CA ALA A 907 -30.77 -29.23 5.08
C ALA A 907 -31.68 -29.98 6.07
N GLU A 908 -32.02 -31.23 5.75
CA GLU A 908 -32.68 -32.16 6.68
C GLU A 908 -31.78 -32.49 7.87
N ILE A 909 -32.32 -32.46 9.09
CA ILE A 909 -31.59 -32.81 10.31
C ILE A 909 -32.33 -33.84 11.17
N THR A 910 -31.58 -34.65 11.91
CA THR A 910 -32.17 -35.44 13.00
C THR A 910 -32.51 -34.51 14.16
N ALA A 911 -33.80 -34.33 14.44
CA ALA A 911 -34.28 -33.51 15.54
C ALA A 911 -33.69 -33.98 16.89
N ASN A 912 -33.36 -33.01 17.76
CA ASN A 912 -32.88 -33.26 19.11
C ASN A 912 -33.48 -32.22 20.09
N THR A 913 -33.38 -32.48 21.39
CA THR A 913 -33.89 -31.60 22.45
C THR A 913 -32.85 -30.62 22.98
N ASN A 914 -31.67 -30.52 22.35
CA ASN A 914 -30.56 -29.69 22.82
C ASN A 914 -30.91 -28.21 22.62
N GLY A 915 -30.65 -27.40 23.64
CA GLY A 915 -30.80 -25.94 23.60
C GLY A 915 -29.49 -25.16 23.47
N GLY A 916 -28.34 -25.85 23.44
CA GLY A 916 -27.03 -25.22 23.39
C GLY A 916 -26.70 -24.64 22.01
N PHE A 917 -25.85 -23.62 22.03
CA PHE A 917 -25.36 -22.89 20.86
C PHE A 917 -23.96 -22.35 21.14
N GLY A 918 -23.28 -21.84 20.12
CA GLY A 918 -21.93 -21.33 20.29
C GLY A 918 -21.30 -20.82 18.99
N ILE A 919 -20.07 -20.36 19.10
CA ILE A 919 -19.26 -19.89 17.97
C ILE A 919 -17.85 -20.48 18.13
N TYR A 920 -17.33 -21.09 17.08
CA TYR A 920 -15.94 -21.55 16.98
C TYR A 920 -15.24 -20.84 15.82
N TYR A 921 -13.96 -20.52 16.01
CA TYR A 921 -13.20 -19.71 15.06
C TYR A 921 -11.78 -20.23 14.86
N GLU A 922 -11.39 -20.33 13.60
CA GLU A 922 -10.06 -20.79 13.17
C GLU A 922 -9.48 -19.83 12.13
N SER A 923 -8.30 -19.26 12.41
CA SER A 923 -7.61 -18.32 11.52
C SER A 923 -6.08 -18.50 11.54
N SER A 924 -5.40 -17.81 10.62
CA SER A 924 -3.93 -17.69 10.62
C SER A 924 -3.47 -16.56 11.54
N THR A 925 -2.21 -16.57 11.96
CA THR A 925 -1.65 -15.63 12.96
C THR A 925 -1.73 -14.15 12.56
N GLY A 926 -1.72 -13.27 13.57
CA GLY A 926 -1.78 -11.81 13.38
C GLY A 926 -3.21 -11.30 13.20
N ASP A 927 -3.39 -10.30 12.34
CA ASP A 927 -4.63 -9.51 12.21
C ASP A 927 -5.79 -10.23 11.48
N ASN A 928 -5.91 -11.55 11.64
CA ASN A 928 -6.97 -12.36 11.02
C ASN A 928 -8.03 -12.72 12.06
N THR A 929 -8.91 -11.78 12.36
CA THR A 929 -10.02 -11.97 13.32
C THR A 929 -11.37 -11.57 12.71
N SER A 930 -12.45 -11.84 13.44
CA SER A 930 -13.79 -11.35 13.16
C SER A 930 -14.41 -10.84 14.46
N TYR A 931 -15.06 -9.68 14.38
CA TYR A 931 -15.75 -9.02 15.49
C TYR A 931 -17.23 -9.36 15.41
N ILE A 932 -17.82 -9.75 16.54
CA ILE A 932 -19.24 -10.02 16.74
C ILE A 932 -19.83 -8.80 17.44
N GLY A 933 -20.69 -8.05 16.74
CA GLY A 933 -21.31 -6.83 17.27
C GLY A 933 -22.63 -7.09 18.01
N SER A 934 -23.34 -8.16 17.65
CA SER A 934 -24.49 -8.65 18.42
C SER A 934 -24.67 -10.16 18.25
N LEU A 935 -25.24 -10.80 19.28
CA LEU A 935 -25.60 -12.21 19.29
C LEU A 935 -26.91 -12.39 20.05
N LYS A 936 -27.92 -12.95 19.39
CA LYS A 936 -29.26 -13.21 19.92
C LYS A 936 -29.64 -14.67 19.66
N VAL A 937 -30.27 -15.32 20.62
CA VAL A 937 -30.86 -16.66 20.48
C VAL A 937 -32.33 -16.66 20.92
N GLU A 938 -33.13 -17.49 20.27
CA GLU A 938 -34.56 -17.70 20.52
C GLU A 938 -34.83 -19.22 20.57
N TRP A 939 -35.71 -19.65 21.47
CA TRP A 939 -36.08 -21.05 21.67
C TRP A 939 -37.61 -21.21 21.74
N LYS A 940 -38.16 -22.19 21.02
CA LYS A 940 -39.45 -22.79 21.37
C LYS A 940 -39.22 -23.83 22.48
N LYS A 941 -39.93 -23.70 23.60
CA LYS A 941 -39.96 -24.66 24.72
C LYS A 941 -41.32 -25.33 24.79
#